data_AF-A0A522GAL5-F1
#
_entry.id   AF-A0A522GAL5-F1
#
_cell.length_a   1.000
_cell.length_b   1.000
_cell.length_c   1.000
_cell.angle_alpha   90.00
_cell.angle_beta   90.00
_cell.angle_gamma   90.00
#
_symmetry.space_group_name_H-M   'P 1'
#
loop_
_entity.id
_entity.type
_entity.pdbx_description
1 polymer ?
#
loop_
_entity_poly.entity_id
_entity_poly.type
_entity_poly.pdbx_seq_one_letter_code
_entity_poly.pdbx_strand_id
1 'polypeptide(L)'
;MIRRSLLFISMSMVLSTPGCIKETYDMNKLSKEVQLSPTMAISAIKGDISLSDMVKSGDTVVFDQNKFVKIIFKKDSVIDLKMADFYDLSNMVSLSESYTMGELTLANFQSTLDYTLNQMSQSFSTSLRNQITAFNDGSPHPFPPIPPTTLSEITFPTSSFINFENAVFSSGFLDISIKNNLPAPLDPITLSLYNTSGHAAIATGINISATAAGQTSTATIDLTNKNVTNSIIASIFLAGSPGNATPTVVNINIAGIQVTIRGRDLKVKSGRVILPTQTLTSINTKDTITFDPGVGIELDKLKITTGNLSYHIKSTASLSAALSITVPNALRSGTPVAEVINVVPGSQFDGNISFNNTTVDLGVDPLRPFNRVPIEYGISVNSNNTIVNFNSTDNVQLDIKLLNPVFDYVKGYFGQQTETIKPDSLDLNIADVLSHITGDFLISNPSIKLNYSNSFAIPLQISLDATGKRKTKTVNLGLAPITLEYPAPPAIRDLSSFFTIDKNNSALPALISMPPELIRFSGTAKMNPAGNNGLRNNYVYGDSRFLGSLEIAVPMQFKINNLQFTDTLDNFMKSSTGSNNSVKPENFELMRVDITAKNGFPLGVSLKMSLYDPLTKTIKSTVNATDILKPAPVDSNGKATGVTESTTHLEFTKQFFSSISKADKIIFQFTLNTTGTSDIMIYSDYRIDFNAALVVKPEIKLN
;
A
#
# COMPACT_ATOMS: atom_id res chain seq x y z
N MET A 1 34.78 59.06 -78.58
CA MET A 1 34.99 60.24 -77.72
C MET A 1 35.10 59.79 -76.27
N ILE A 2 36.28 60.01 -75.65
CA ILE A 2 36.51 60.42 -74.24
C ILE A 2 35.83 59.55 -73.15
N ARG A 3 36.48 58.91 -72.16
CA ARG A 3 37.82 59.01 -71.56
C ARG A 3 38.05 57.73 -70.72
N ARG A 4 39.17 57.05 -70.94
CA ARG A 4 39.93 56.38 -69.87
C ARG A 4 40.64 57.47 -69.05
N SER A 5 40.99 57.15 -67.79
CA SER A 5 41.80 57.94 -66.83
C SER A 5 41.03 58.67 -65.73
N LEU A 6 40.74 57.97 -64.62
CA LEU A 6 40.46 58.57 -63.29
C LEU A 6 40.64 57.55 -62.15
N LEU A 7 41.69 56.70 -62.25
CA LEU A 7 42.06 55.69 -61.25
C LEU A 7 43.28 56.13 -60.40
N PHE A 8 43.46 57.45 -60.21
CA PHE A 8 44.64 58.02 -59.52
C PHE A 8 44.31 58.97 -58.36
N ILE A 9 43.06 59.02 -57.89
CA ILE A 9 42.64 59.90 -56.77
C ILE A 9 41.80 59.10 -55.77
N SER A 10 42.41 58.09 -55.13
CA SER A 10 41.90 57.55 -53.86
C SER A 10 43.00 57.00 -52.94
N MET A 11 44.28 57.19 -53.31
CA MET A 11 45.47 56.71 -52.60
C MET A 11 46.25 57.86 -51.92
N SER A 12 45.66 59.05 -51.77
CA SER A 12 46.38 60.24 -51.27
C SER A 12 45.63 61.06 -50.21
N MET A 13 44.67 60.49 -49.48
CA MET A 13 43.93 61.23 -48.44
C MET A 13 43.60 60.41 -47.19
N VAL A 14 44.60 59.67 -46.67
CA VAL A 14 44.61 59.12 -45.28
C VAL A 14 45.97 59.39 -44.60
N LEU A 15 46.63 60.48 -44.97
CA LEU A 15 47.84 60.98 -44.30
C LEU A 15 47.60 62.41 -43.78
N SER A 16 46.84 62.54 -42.70
CA SER A 16 46.88 63.77 -41.87
C SER A 16 46.13 63.62 -40.55
N THR A 17 46.71 62.90 -39.59
CA THR A 17 46.67 63.32 -38.17
C THR A 17 47.99 62.89 -37.51
N PRO A 18 48.78 63.83 -36.95
CA PRO A 18 50.15 63.57 -36.52
C PRO A 18 50.22 63.11 -35.06
N GLY A 19 50.94 62.02 -34.83
CA GLY A 19 51.37 61.56 -33.53
C GLY A 19 52.73 60.86 -33.62
N CYS A 20 53.65 61.39 -34.43
CA CYS A 20 55.04 60.94 -34.46
C CYS A 20 55.90 61.86 -33.59
N ILE A 21 56.61 61.25 -32.65
CA ILE A 21 57.73 61.84 -31.91
C ILE A 21 58.74 62.34 -32.96
N LYS A 22 59.06 63.65 -32.92
CA LYS A 22 60.03 64.27 -33.81
C LYS A 22 61.45 63.84 -33.41
N GLU A 23 62.05 62.94 -34.17
CA GLU A 23 63.50 62.83 -34.27
C GLU A 23 63.97 63.56 -35.53
N THR A 24 64.84 64.56 -35.36
CA THR A 24 65.47 65.32 -36.44
C THR A 24 66.60 64.52 -37.08
N TYR A 25 66.44 64.14 -38.35
CA TYR A 25 67.47 63.48 -39.14
C TYR A 25 68.19 64.45 -40.09
N ASP A 26 69.52 64.39 -40.07
CA ASP A 26 70.44 65.11 -40.97
C ASP A 26 70.61 64.32 -42.29
N MET A 27 70.10 64.86 -43.38
CA MET A 27 69.99 64.20 -44.70
C MET A 27 71.31 64.10 -45.48
N ASN A 28 72.45 64.50 -44.91
CA ASN A 28 73.74 64.48 -45.58
C ASN A 28 74.57 63.19 -45.37
N LYS A 29 74.00 62.12 -44.79
CA LYS A 29 74.71 60.85 -44.48
C LYS A 29 74.02 59.56 -44.95
N LEU A 30 73.30 59.57 -46.08
CA LEU A 30 72.62 58.37 -46.58
C LEU A 30 73.53 57.48 -47.46
N SER A 31 73.84 56.28 -46.96
CA SER A 31 74.33 55.14 -47.75
C SER A 31 73.17 54.49 -48.54
N LYS A 32 73.49 53.67 -49.55
CA LYS A 32 72.55 53.12 -50.55
C LYS A 32 71.52 52.09 -50.05
N GLU A 33 71.31 51.94 -48.75
CA GLU A 33 70.25 51.07 -48.20
C GLU A 33 69.58 51.76 -47.02
N VAL A 34 68.27 52.03 -47.13
CA VAL A 34 67.47 52.64 -46.06
C VAL A 34 66.63 51.56 -45.40
N GLN A 35 66.96 51.23 -44.14
CA GLN A 35 66.11 50.39 -43.29
C GLN A 35 65.19 51.29 -42.45
N LEU A 36 63.87 51.14 -42.62
CA LEU A 36 62.85 51.86 -41.87
C LEU A 36 62.07 50.88 -40.99
N SER A 37 62.05 51.12 -39.68
CA SER A 37 61.30 50.30 -38.71
C SER A 37 60.45 51.16 -37.76
N PRO A 38 59.43 51.90 -38.25
CA PRO A 38 58.57 52.72 -37.40
C PRO A 38 57.69 51.84 -36.50
N THR A 39 57.62 52.14 -35.21
CA THR A 39 56.65 51.50 -34.31
C THR A 39 55.27 52.12 -34.54
N MET A 40 54.29 51.33 -34.95
CA MET A 40 52.90 51.75 -35.16
C MET A 40 52.01 51.05 -34.14
N ALA A 41 51.12 51.80 -33.47
CA ALA A 41 50.10 51.27 -32.58
C ALA A 41 48.71 51.57 -33.16
N ILE A 42 47.90 50.53 -33.34
CA ILE A 42 46.55 50.62 -33.91
C ILE A 42 45.58 50.09 -32.86
N SER A 43 44.64 50.93 -32.40
CA SER A 43 43.55 50.46 -31.54
C SER A 43 42.68 49.50 -32.35
N ALA A 44 42.55 48.26 -31.87
CA ALA A 44 41.89 47.19 -32.59
C ALA A 44 40.45 46.98 -32.10
N ILE A 45 40.24 46.90 -30.78
CA ILE A 45 38.94 46.52 -30.19
C ILE A 45 38.77 47.21 -28.84
N LYS A 46 37.58 47.79 -28.59
CA LYS A 46 37.14 48.25 -27.27
C LYS A 46 35.78 47.63 -26.95
N GLY A 47 35.60 47.13 -25.73
CA GLY A 47 34.35 46.52 -25.28
C GLY A 47 34.08 46.76 -23.80
N ASP A 48 32.80 46.66 -23.44
CA ASP A 48 32.27 46.65 -22.08
C ASP A 48 31.23 45.53 -22.06
N ILE A 49 31.35 44.60 -21.10
CA ILE A 49 30.43 43.48 -20.94
C ILE A 49 30.12 43.25 -19.46
N SER A 50 28.83 43.16 -19.12
CA SER A 50 28.37 42.70 -17.81
C SER A 50 27.99 41.22 -17.83
N LEU A 51 27.92 40.57 -16.66
CA LEU A 51 27.45 39.19 -16.59
C LEU A 51 26.00 39.04 -17.08
N SER A 52 25.14 40.03 -16.80
CA SER A 52 23.76 40.10 -17.30
C SER A 52 23.64 40.26 -18.82
N ASP A 53 24.71 40.69 -19.50
CA ASP A 53 24.76 40.71 -20.96
C ASP A 53 25.09 39.33 -21.51
N MET A 54 25.89 38.55 -20.77
CA MET A 54 26.31 37.20 -21.14
C MET A 54 25.27 36.12 -20.82
N VAL A 55 24.59 36.24 -19.68
CA VAL A 55 23.63 35.24 -19.18
C VAL A 55 22.36 35.95 -18.73
N LYS A 56 21.21 35.50 -19.25
CA LYS A 56 19.90 36.03 -18.84
C LYS A 56 19.33 35.21 -17.69
N SER A 57 18.61 35.89 -16.80
CA SER A 57 17.85 35.22 -15.75
C SER A 57 16.70 34.42 -16.37
N GLY A 58 16.45 33.23 -15.85
CA GLY A 58 15.37 32.33 -16.25
C GLY A 58 15.10 31.32 -15.14
N ASP A 59 14.63 30.12 -15.49
CA ASP A 59 14.27 29.10 -14.49
C ASP A 59 15.50 28.45 -13.84
N THR A 60 16.60 28.33 -14.59
CA THR A 60 17.84 27.67 -14.12
C THR A 60 18.85 28.65 -13.55
N VAL A 61 19.03 29.82 -14.16
CA VAL A 61 19.93 30.87 -13.64
C VAL A 61 19.06 31.98 -13.09
N VAL A 62 19.13 32.21 -11.78
CA VAL A 62 18.31 33.19 -11.08
C VAL A 62 19.21 34.27 -10.49
N PHE A 63 18.84 35.53 -10.70
CA PHE A 63 19.43 36.66 -9.99
C PHE A 63 18.50 37.03 -8.85
N ASP A 64 18.99 36.96 -7.60
CA ASP A 64 18.17 37.37 -6.47
C ASP A 64 17.99 38.90 -6.39
N GLN A 65 17.24 39.38 -5.39
CA GLN A 65 16.97 40.82 -5.21
C GLN A 65 18.26 41.66 -5.10
N ASN A 66 19.35 41.06 -4.59
CA ASN A 66 20.65 41.71 -4.47
C ASN A 66 21.53 41.48 -5.70
N LYS A 67 20.96 40.94 -6.79
CA LYS A 67 21.63 40.56 -8.04
C LYS A 67 22.63 39.42 -7.91
N PHE A 68 22.62 38.70 -6.78
CA PHE A 68 23.50 37.56 -6.57
C PHE A 68 23.04 36.39 -7.43
N VAL A 69 23.99 35.72 -8.09
CA VAL A 69 23.69 34.67 -9.07
C VAL A 69 23.55 33.31 -8.40
N LYS A 70 22.46 32.60 -8.67
CA LYS A 70 22.19 31.25 -8.20
C LYS A 70 21.76 30.37 -9.37
N ILE A 71 22.24 29.14 -9.39
CA ILE A 71 21.73 28.11 -10.29
C ILE A 71 20.70 27.28 -9.52
N ILE A 72 19.46 27.21 -10.00
CA ILE A 72 18.37 26.49 -9.35
C ILE A 72 17.84 25.41 -10.29
N PHE A 73 17.72 24.19 -9.79
CA PHE A 73 17.05 23.09 -10.48
C PHE A 73 15.85 22.66 -9.66
N LYS A 74 14.66 22.68 -10.27
CA LYS A 74 13.42 22.21 -9.64
C LYS A 74 12.90 21.00 -10.40
N LYS A 75 12.50 19.98 -9.67
CA LYS A 75 11.82 18.81 -10.22
C LYS A 75 10.66 18.45 -9.30
N ASP A 76 9.46 18.67 -9.81
CA ASP A 76 8.23 18.28 -9.12
C ASP A 76 8.02 16.76 -9.25
N SER A 77 7.27 16.21 -8.29
CA SER A 77 6.84 14.80 -8.29
C SER A 77 7.98 13.80 -8.47
N VAL A 78 9.11 13.99 -7.78
CA VAL A 78 10.19 12.99 -7.73
C VAL A 78 9.81 11.76 -6.91
N ILE A 79 8.81 11.89 -6.03
CA ILE A 79 8.24 10.82 -5.22
C ILE A 79 6.72 10.96 -5.28
N ASP A 80 6.03 9.88 -5.66
CA ASP A 80 4.56 9.71 -5.56
C ASP A 80 4.31 8.30 -5.01
N LEU A 81 3.90 8.22 -3.76
CA LEU A 81 3.59 6.97 -3.07
C LEU A 81 2.14 7.00 -2.59
N LYS A 82 1.39 5.94 -2.89
CA LYS A 82 -0.04 5.83 -2.57
C LYS A 82 -0.29 4.65 -1.63
N MET A 83 -1.38 4.72 -0.88
CA MET A 83 -1.79 3.65 0.05
C MET A 83 -1.86 2.28 -0.63
N ALA A 84 -2.42 2.23 -1.85
CA ALA A 84 -2.57 1.00 -2.63
C ALA A 84 -1.23 0.35 -3.02
N ASP A 85 -0.11 1.08 -2.98
CA ASP A 85 1.21 0.54 -3.29
C ASP A 85 1.76 -0.34 -2.16
N PHE A 86 1.24 -0.20 -0.93
CA PHE A 86 1.76 -0.88 0.27
C PHE A 86 0.78 -1.86 0.91
N TYR A 87 -0.52 -1.57 0.87
CA TYR A 87 -1.52 -2.36 1.59
C TYR A 87 -2.72 -2.68 0.70
N ASP A 88 -2.96 -3.97 0.51
CA ASP A 88 -4.21 -4.46 -0.07
C ASP A 88 -5.27 -4.59 1.03
N LEU A 89 -6.10 -3.56 1.17
CA LEU A 89 -7.19 -3.55 2.13
C LEU A 89 -8.50 -4.14 1.57
N SER A 90 -8.49 -4.71 0.36
CA SER A 90 -9.71 -5.15 -0.32
C SER A 90 -10.23 -6.51 0.15
N ASN A 91 -9.35 -7.38 0.69
CA ASN A 91 -9.66 -8.78 1.01
C ASN A 91 -9.12 -9.24 2.38
N MET A 92 -9.18 -8.37 3.40
CA MET A 92 -8.64 -8.70 4.72
C MET A 92 -9.49 -9.70 5.53
N VAL A 93 -10.73 -9.98 5.10
CA VAL A 93 -11.70 -10.74 5.90
C VAL A 93 -12.25 -11.92 5.12
N SER A 94 -12.13 -13.10 5.72
CA SER A 94 -12.91 -14.27 5.34
C SER A 94 -13.28 -15.09 6.58
N LEU A 95 -14.51 -15.57 6.62
CA LEU A 95 -15.00 -16.55 7.58
C LEU A 95 -15.73 -17.63 6.79
N SER A 96 -15.48 -18.90 7.08
CA SER A 96 -16.15 -20.03 6.44
C SER A 96 -16.47 -21.04 7.53
N GLU A 97 -17.76 -21.18 7.83
CA GLU A 97 -18.26 -22.02 8.92
C GLU A 97 -19.30 -23.01 8.41
N SER A 98 -19.34 -24.19 9.04
CA SER A 98 -20.32 -25.23 8.72
C SER A 98 -21.00 -25.69 10.00
N TYR A 99 -22.29 -25.43 10.11
CA TYR A 99 -23.11 -25.80 11.26
C TYR A 99 -23.93 -27.04 10.95
N THR A 100 -23.95 -28.00 11.87
CA THR A 100 -24.89 -29.14 11.80
C THR A 100 -26.17 -28.80 12.53
N MET A 101 -27.31 -29.27 12.01
CA MET A 101 -28.62 -29.00 12.62
C MET A 101 -28.73 -29.59 14.02
N GLY A 102 -28.06 -30.73 14.27
CA GLY A 102 -28.14 -31.41 15.56
C GLY A 102 -29.53 -31.97 15.81
N GLU A 103 -29.82 -32.37 17.05
CA GLU A 103 -31.10 -32.96 17.42
C GLU A 103 -32.14 -31.88 17.70
N LEU A 104 -33.37 -32.08 17.21
CA LEU A 104 -34.45 -31.11 17.36
C LEU A 104 -35.62 -31.65 18.16
N THR A 105 -36.25 -30.77 18.91
CA THR A 105 -37.42 -31.08 19.74
C THR A 105 -38.65 -31.28 18.85
N LEU A 106 -39.40 -32.35 19.11
CA LEU A 106 -40.67 -32.64 18.48
C LEU A 106 -41.82 -32.36 19.47
N ALA A 107 -42.96 -31.90 18.97
CA ALA A 107 -44.13 -31.70 19.82
C ALA A 107 -44.65 -33.04 20.38
N ASN A 108 -45.03 -33.02 21.67
CA ASN A 108 -45.66 -34.15 22.35
C ASN A 108 -46.93 -34.61 21.62
N PHE A 109 -47.29 -35.89 21.78
CA PHE A 109 -48.50 -36.47 21.20
C PHE A 109 -49.21 -37.35 22.22
N GLN A 110 -50.50 -37.58 22.02
CA GLN A 110 -51.29 -38.51 22.83
C GLN A 110 -52.37 -39.17 21.97
N SER A 111 -52.56 -40.48 22.13
CA SER A 111 -53.70 -41.20 21.58
C SER A 111 -54.33 -42.07 22.65
N THR A 112 -55.65 -42.10 22.71
CA THR A 112 -56.42 -42.96 23.61
C THR A 112 -57.32 -43.85 22.78
N LEU A 113 -57.45 -45.12 23.17
CA LEU A 113 -58.30 -46.10 22.55
C LEU A 113 -59.05 -46.89 23.62
N ASP A 114 -60.34 -47.10 23.39
CA ASP A 114 -61.18 -47.98 24.21
C ASP A 114 -61.26 -49.37 23.58
N TYR A 115 -60.89 -50.40 24.33
CA TYR A 115 -61.04 -51.80 23.96
C TYR A 115 -62.09 -52.44 24.88
N THR A 116 -63.31 -52.50 24.35
CA THR A 116 -64.50 -52.93 25.09
C THR A 116 -64.43 -54.41 25.46
N LEU A 117 -65.13 -54.78 26.53
CA LEU A 117 -65.27 -56.16 26.98
C LEU A 117 -65.90 -57.04 25.88
N ASN A 118 -66.81 -56.49 25.07
CA ASN A 118 -67.34 -57.17 23.90
C ASN A 118 -66.22 -57.53 22.89
N GLN A 119 -65.31 -56.60 22.59
CA GLN A 119 -64.15 -56.87 21.73
C GLN A 119 -63.17 -57.86 22.37
N MET A 120 -62.86 -57.71 23.66
CA MET A 120 -62.02 -58.64 24.40
C MET A 120 -62.59 -60.07 24.38
N SER A 121 -63.92 -60.21 24.51
CA SER A 121 -64.60 -61.51 24.55
C SER A 121 -64.44 -62.33 23.27
N GLN A 122 -64.09 -61.71 22.15
CA GLN A 122 -63.83 -62.40 20.89
C GLN A 122 -62.56 -63.26 20.96
N SER A 123 -61.63 -62.93 21.86
CA SER A 123 -60.39 -63.69 22.10
C SER A 123 -60.56 -64.77 23.18
N PHE A 124 -61.74 -64.88 23.83
CA PHE A 124 -62.01 -65.88 24.87
C PHE A 124 -62.63 -67.16 24.30
N SER A 125 -62.69 -68.22 25.12
CA SER A 125 -63.41 -69.45 24.76
C SER A 125 -64.90 -69.17 24.50
N THR A 126 -65.53 -69.96 23.63
CA THR A 126 -66.95 -69.81 23.28
C THR A 126 -67.86 -69.80 24.50
N SER A 127 -67.54 -70.61 25.53
CA SER A 127 -68.31 -70.66 26.78
C SER A 127 -68.21 -69.37 27.58
N LEU A 128 -67.00 -68.86 27.80
CA LEU A 128 -66.78 -67.61 28.55
C LEU A 128 -67.34 -66.40 27.79
N ARG A 129 -67.21 -66.38 26.46
CA ARG A 129 -67.81 -65.35 25.60
C ARG A 129 -69.33 -65.32 25.74
N ASN A 130 -70.00 -66.47 25.65
CA ASN A 130 -71.46 -66.55 25.79
C ASN A 130 -71.92 -66.06 27.17
N GLN A 131 -71.17 -66.41 28.23
CA GLN A 131 -71.43 -65.94 29.59
C GLN A 131 -71.30 -64.41 29.69
N ILE A 132 -70.24 -63.82 29.15
CA ILE A 132 -70.01 -62.36 29.16
C ILE A 132 -71.08 -61.62 28.35
N THR A 133 -71.48 -62.15 27.18
CA THR A 133 -72.52 -61.51 26.36
C THR A 133 -73.89 -61.47 27.03
N ALA A 134 -74.18 -62.43 27.93
CA ALA A 134 -75.42 -62.45 28.70
C ALA A 134 -75.52 -61.32 29.74
N PHE A 135 -74.40 -60.71 30.15
CA PHE A 135 -74.40 -59.61 31.14
C PHE A 135 -74.98 -58.30 30.60
N ASN A 136 -75.13 -58.16 29.29
CA ASN A 136 -75.66 -56.95 28.67
C ASN A 136 -77.20 -56.89 28.68
N ASP A 137 -77.84 -57.42 29.72
CA ASP A 137 -79.29 -57.47 29.93
C ASP A 137 -79.80 -56.38 30.90
N GLY A 138 -78.89 -55.57 31.46
CA GLY A 138 -79.19 -54.50 32.42
C GLY A 138 -79.36 -54.97 33.87
N SER A 139 -79.20 -56.27 34.14
CA SER A 139 -79.25 -56.85 35.49
C SER A 139 -77.84 -56.97 36.11
N PRO A 140 -77.72 -57.02 37.45
CA PRO A 140 -76.42 -57.21 38.10
C PRO A 140 -75.99 -58.69 38.05
N HIS A 141 -74.77 -58.94 37.58
CA HIS A 141 -74.18 -60.28 37.49
C HIS A 141 -72.81 -60.33 38.19
N PRO A 142 -72.43 -61.45 38.83
CA PRO A 142 -71.05 -61.66 39.26
C PRO A 142 -70.13 -61.72 38.04
N PHE A 143 -69.00 -61.01 38.08
CA PHE A 143 -68.04 -60.98 36.99
C PHE A 143 -67.13 -62.21 37.07
N PRO A 144 -67.04 -63.04 36.01
CA PRO A 144 -66.29 -64.29 36.04
C PRO A 144 -64.78 -64.01 35.99
N PRO A 145 -63.94 -64.94 36.49
CA PRO A 145 -62.51 -64.88 36.26
C PRO A 145 -62.19 -64.91 34.75
N ILE A 146 -61.20 -64.12 34.33
CA ILE A 146 -60.65 -64.13 32.97
C ILE A 146 -59.32 -64.89 33.00
N PRO A 147 -59.15 -65.98 32.23
CA PRO A 147 -57.87 -66.69 32.17
C PRO A 147 -56.82 -65.88 31.38
N PRO A 148 -55.53 -66.21 31.51
CA PRO A 148 -54.48 -65.61 30.70
C PRO A 148 -54.80 -65.72 29.20
N THR A 149 -54.85 -64.59 28.49
CA THR A 149 -55.32 -64.54 27.09
C THR A 149 -54.59 -63.44 26.31
N THR A 150 -54.16 -63.76 25.08
CA THR A 150 -53.72 -62.76 24.09
C THR A 150 -54.91 -62.17 23.36
N LEU A 151 -55.08 -60.86 23.45
CA LEU A 151 -56.13 -60.13 22.74
C LEU A 151 -55.76 -59.93 21.26
N SER A 152 -56.76 -59.68 20.42
CA SER A 152 -56.53 -59.22 19.05
C SER A 152 -55.75 -57.90 19.04
N GLU A 153 -54.89 -57.75 18.03
CA GLU A 153 -54.11 -56.54 17.84
C GLU A 153 -54.99 -55.32 17.57
N ILE A 154 -54.58 -54.18 18.13
CA ILE A 154 -55.34 -52.95 18.05
C ILE A 154 -54.48 -51.86 17.44
N THR A 155 -54.99 -51.21 16.39
CA THR A 155 -54.30 -50.09 15.74
C THR A 155 -54.76 -48.76 16.34
N PHE A 156 -53.84 -47.92 16.77
CA PHE A 156 -54.14 -46.56 17.18
C PHE A 156 -54.51 -45.69 15.97
N PRO A 157 -55.47 -44.74 16.11
CA PRO A 157 -55.85 -43.87 15.01
C PRO A 157 -54.69 -42.97 14.58
N THR A 158 -54.39 -42.94 13.29
CA THR A 158 -53.30 -42.15 12.71
C THR A 158 -53.50 -40.64 12.91
N SER A 159 -54.75 -40.19 13.06
CA SER A 159 -55.11 -38.80 13.35
C SER A 159 -54.56 -38.27 14.68
N SER A 160 -54.10 -39.15 15.58
CA SER A 160 -53.48 -38.76 16.85
C SER A 160 -51.98 -38.46 16.74
N PHE A 161 -51.35 -38.80 15.60
CA PHE A 161 -49.91 -38.67 15.37
C PHE A 161 -49.64 -37.76 14.16
N ILE A 162 -50.06 -36.50 14.25
CA ILE A 162 -49.97 -35.55 13.13
C ILE A 162 -48.58 -34.93 12.97
N ASN A 163 -47.75 -34.97 14.03
CA ASN A 163 -46.46 -34.26 14.06
C ASN A 163 -45.34 -35.00 13.30
N PHE A 164 -45.58 -36.21 12.80
CA PHE A 164 -44.61 -36.97 12.02
C PHE A 164 -45.32 -38.07 11.23
N GLU A 165 -44.71 -38.55 10.16
CA GLU A 165 -45.05 -39.83 9.52
C GLU A 165 -44.14 -40.94 10.02
N ASN A 166 -42.86 -40.64 10.19
CA ASN A 166 -41.87 -41.47 10.85
C ASN A 166 -40.84 -40.59 11.55
N ALA A 167 -40.34 -41.05 12.68
CA ALA A 167 -39.33 -40.36 13.46
C ALA A 167 -38.42 -41.37 14.14
N VAL A 168 -37.12 -41.16 14.02
CA VAL A 168 -36.13 -41.83 14.86
C VAL A 168 -35.74 -40.88 15.97
N PHE A 169 -36.00 -41.28 17.21
CA PHE A 169 -35.77 -40.41 18.37
C PHE A 169 -34.32 -40.51 18.85
N SER A 170 -33.74 -39.38 19.21
CA SER A 170 -32.49 -39.34 19.98
C SER A 170 -32.75 -39.49 21.47
N SER A 171 -33.88 -38.96 21.95
CA SER A 171 -34.35 -39.10 23.32
C SER A 171 -35.86 -38.84 23.40
N GLY A 172 -36.46 -39.25 24.52
CA GLY A 172 -37.86 -39.02 24.83
C GLY A 172 -38.52 -40.25 25.42
N PHE A 173 -39.72 -40.07 25.94
CA PHE A 173 -40.45 -41.11 26.65
C PHE A 173 -41.82 -41.36 26.03
N LEU A 174 -42.22 -42.63 26.02
CA LEU A 174 -43.57 -43.07 25.72
C LEU A 174 -44.22 -43.60 27.00
N ASP A 175 -45.16 -42.86 27.55
CA ASP A 175 -45.99 -43.30 28.67
C ASP A 175 -47.18 -44.09 28.12
N ILE A 176 -47.40 -45.28 28.64
CA ILE A 176 -48.45 -46.22 28.24
C ILE A 176 -49.31 -46.51 29.45
N SER A 177 -50.54 -46.03 29.44
CA SER A 177 -51.49 -46.11 30.55
C SER A 177 -52.65 -47.06 30.20
N ILE A 178 -52.96 -47.98 31.11
CA ILE A 178 -54.16 -48.82 31.05
C ILE A 178 -55.10 -48.38 32.16
N LYS A 179 -56.28 -47.88 31.79
CA LYS A 179 -57.39 -47.68 32.71
C LYS A 179 -58.31 -48.90 32.67
N ASN A 180 -58.51 -49.53 33.82
CA ASN A 180 -59.38 -50.67 33.96
C ASN A 180 -60.83 -50.21 34.17
N ASN A 181 -61.67 -50.32 33.13
CA ASN A 181 -63.11 -50.03 33.22
C ASN A 181 -63.94 -51.31 33.42
N LEU A 182 -63.32 -52.45 33.73
CA LEU A 182 -64.02 -53.68 34.12
C LEU A 182 -64.48 -53.58 35.59
N PRO A 183 -65.54 -54.31 35.97
CA PRO A 183 -66.02 -54.37 37.36
C PRO A 183 -65.13 -55.21 38.30
N ALA A 184 -64.03 -55.75 37.80
CA ALA A 184 -63.09 -56.63 38.51
C ALA A 184 -61.65 -56.13 38.34
N PRO A 185 -60.74 -56.40 39.29
CA PRO A 185 -59.32 -56.07 39.12
C PRO A 185 -58.72 -56.85 37.96
N LEU A 186 -57.73 -56.26 37.30
CA LEU A 186 -56.93 -56.89 36.27
C LEU A 186 -55.57 -57.29 36.86
N ASP A 187 -55.14 -58.52 36.59
CA ASP A 187 -53.76 -58.94 36.84
C ASP A 187 -52.80 -58.18 35.89
N PRO A 188 -51.47 -58.26 36.09
CA PRO A 188 -50.53 -57.54 35.25
C PRO A 188 -50.74 -57.79 33.75
N ILE A 189 -50.54 -56.77 32.93
CA ILE A 189 -50.70 -56.83 31.47
C ILE A 189 -49.33 -56.72 30.83
N THR A 190 -49.03 -57.59 29.88
CA THR A 190 -47.83 -57.47 29.04
C THR A 190 -48.23 -56.94 27.67
N LEU A 191 -47.62 -55.84 27.25
CA LEU A 191 -47.93 -55.14 26.01
C LEU A 191 -46.70 -55.08 25.09
N SER A 192 -46.92 -55.22 23.79
CA SER A 192 -45.90 -54.97 22.76
C SER A 192 -46.45 -53.99 21.73
N LEU A 193 -45.64 -53.00 21.37
CA LEU A 193 -45.95 -51.98 20.37
C LEU A 193 -45.15 -52.22 19.09
N TYR A 194 -45.84 -52.16 17.96
CA TYR A 194 -45.26 -52.34 16.64
C TYR A 194 -45.65 -51.19 15.73
N ASN A 195 -44.79 -50.84 14.77
CA ASN A 195 -45.19 -50.08 13.61
C ASN A 195 -46.08 -50.94 12.73
N THR A 196 -47.21 -50.40 12.25
CA THR A 196 -48.13 -51.12 11.36
C THR A 196 -47.41 -51.61 10.10
N SER A 197 -46.57 -50.75 9.51
CA SER A 197 -45.75 -51.11 8.35
C SER A 197 -44.61 -52.06 8.76
N GLY A 198 -44.58 -53.24 8.13
CA GLY A 198 -43.54 -54.25 8.36
C GLY A 198 -43.53 -54.90 9.75
N HIS A 199 -44.52 -54.58 10.60
CA HIS A 199 -44.65 -55.09 11.97
C HIS A 199 -43.35 -54.92 12.80
N ALA A 200 -42.63 -53.83 12.56
CA ALA A 200 -41.35 -53.57 13.23
C ALA A 200 -41.58 -53.16 14.68
N ALA A 201 -40.92 -53.86 15.62
CA ALA A 201 -41.07 -53.61 17.05
C ALA A 201 -40.59 -52.20 17.45
N ILE A 202 -41.46 -51.46 18.14
CA ILE A 202 -41.13 -50.20 18.82
C ILE A 202 -40.61 -50.54 20.22
N ALA A 203 -41.41 -51.29 20.98
CA ALA A 203 -41.08 -51.79 22.31
C ALA A 203 -41.85 -53.10 22.57
N THR A 204 -41.22 -54.06 23.23
CA THR A 204 -41.81 -55.39 23.50
C THR A 204 -41.71 -55.74 24.97
N GLY A 205 -42.68 -56.51 25.48
CA GLY A 205 -42.63 -56.99 26.87
C GLY A 205 -42.84 -55.87 27.92
N ILE A 206 -43.62 -54.86 27.57
CA ILE A 206 -43.95 -53.74 28.45
C ILE A 206 -44.88 -54.25 29.54
N ASN A 207 -44.42 -54.24 30.80
CA ASN A 207 -45.22 -54.72 31.92
C ASN A 207 -46.00 -53.58 32.57
N ILE A 208 -47.31 -53.68 32.54
CA ILE A 208 -48.24 -52.83 33.28
C ILE A 208 -48.64 -53.57 34.56
N SER A 209 -48.47 -52.93 35.71
CA SER A 209 -48.84 -53.50 37.00
C SER A 209 -50.32 -53.86 37.09
N ALA A 210 -50.67 -54.76 38.02
CA ALA A 210 -52.06 -55.10 38.31
C ALA A 210 -52.88 -53.84 38.59
N THR A 211 -54.08 -53.76 38.02
CA THR A 211 -54.89 -52.54 37.99
C THR A 211 -56.28 -52.82 38.56
N ALA A 212 -56.59 -52.23 39.72
CA ALA A 212 -57.91 -52.37 40.33
C ALA A 212 -59.01 -51.76 39.45
N ALA A 213 -60.26 -52.19 39.65
CA ALA A 213 -61.41 -51.65 38.94
C ALA A 213 -61.50 -50.12 39.08
N GLY A 214 -61.67 -49.41 37.98
CA GLY A 214 -61.71 -47.95 37.89
C GLY A 214 -60.35 -47.23 37.98
N GLN A 215 -59.25 -47.94 38.28
CA GLN A 215 -57.91 -47.35 38.42
C GLN A 215 -57.13 -47.36 37.10
N THR A 216 -56.03 -46.61 37.07
CA THR A 216 -55.10 -46.53 35.93
C THR A 216 -53.69 -46.90 36.38
N SER A 217 -53.03 -47.77 35.62
CA SER A 217 -51.61 -48.08 35.77
C SER A 217 -50.84 -47.62 34.55
N THR A 218 -49.60 -47.16 34.73
CA THR A 218 -48.76 -46.62 33.64
C THR A 218 -47.38 -47.27 33.66
N ALA A 219 -46.86 -47.59 32.48
CA ALA A 219 -45.44 -47.86 32.26
C ALA A 219 -44.85 -46.81 31.33
N THR A 220 -43.54 -46.57 31.46
CA THR A 220 -42.80 -45.62 30.64
C THR A 220 -41.71 -46.34 29.87
N ILE A 221 -41.60 -46.05 28.58
CA ILE A 221 -40.58 -46.61 27.68
C ILE A 221 -39.69 -45.49 27.16
N ASP A 222 -38.38 -45.72 27.18
CA ASP A 222 -37.39 -44.87 26.52
C ASP A 222 -37.46 -45.07 25.00
N LEU A 223 -37.60 -43.96 24.27
CA LEU A 223 -37.64 -43.93 22.80
C LEU A 223 -36.26 -43.75 22.17
N THR A 224 -35.18 -43.63 22.95
CA THR A 224 -33.83 -43.46 22.44
C THR A 224 -33.49 -44.51 21.37
N ASN A 225 -33.11 -44.02 20.18
CA ASN A 225 -32.80 -44.80 18.98
C ASN A 225 -33.95 -45.66 18.42
N LYS A 226 -35.19 -45.47 18.88
CA LYS A 226 -36.38 -46.14 18.33
C LYS A 226 -36.92 -45.39 17.13
N ASN A 227 -37.38 -46.15 16.13
CA ASN A 227 -38.11 -45.64 14.97
C ASN A 227 -39.60 -45.86 15.18
N VAL A 228 -40.38 -44.77 15.18
CA VAL A 228 -41.83 -44.80 15.37
C VAL A 228 -42.48 -44.16 14.16
N THR A 229 -43.52 -44.81 13.64
CA THR A 229 -44.38 -44.29 12.57
C THR A 229 -45.68 -43.75 13.15
N ASN A 230 -46.41 -42.96 12.37
CA ASN A 230 -47.71 -42.44 12.75
C ASN A 230 -48.84 -43.50 12.80
N SER A 231 -48.49 -44.77 12.64
CA SER A 231 -49.41 -45.90 12.69
C SER A 231 -48.83 -46.99 13.59
N ILE A 232 -49.42 -47.12 14.78
CA ILE A 232 -48.92 -47.98 15.86
C ILE A 232 -49.96 -49.06 16.15
N ILE A 233 -49.50 -50.30 16.29
CA ILE A 233 -50.29 -51.45 16.72
C ILE A 233 -49.88 -51.82 18.14
N ALA A 234 -50.85 -52.09 19.01
CA ALA A 234 -50.65 -52.75 20.30
C ALA A 234 -51.08 -54.21 20.24
N SER A 235 -50.18 -55.10 20.65
CA SER A 235 -50.45 -56.49 20.98
C SER A 235 -50.49 -56.63 22.50
N ILE A 236 -51.60 -57.15 23.04
CA ILE A 236 -51.89 -57.14 24.47
C ILE A 236 -52.09 -58.56 24.97
N PHE A 237 -51.29 -58.95 25.96
CA PHE A 237 -51.47 -60.19 26.73
C PHE A 237 -52.00 -59.85 28.13
N LEU A 238 -53.20 -60.32 28.43
CA LEU A 238 -53.77 -60.26 29.77
C LEU A 238 -53.25 -61.46 30.57
N ALA A 239 -52.62 -61.24 31.72
CA ALA A 239 -52.31 -62.35 32.63
C ALA A 239 -53.57 -62.95 33.27
N GLY A 240 -54.66 -62.18 33.34
CA GLY A 240 -55.96 -62.64 33.80
C GLY A 240 -56.74 -61.58 34.59
N SER A 241 -57.85 -62.03 35.15
CA SER A 241 -58.61 -61.32 36.18
C SER A 241 -59.17 -62.36 37.15
N PRO A 242 -59.10 -62.16 38.48
CA PRO A 242 -59.73 -63.07 39.44
C PRO A 242 -61.27 -62.97 39.42
N GLY A 243 -61.86 -62.05 38.66
CA GLY A 243 -63.30 -61.82 38.64
C GLY A 243 -63.79 -60.97 39.82
N ASN A 244 -65.10 -60.87 39.98
CA ASN A 244 -65.75 -60.21 41.11
C ASN A 244 -67.04 -60.96 41.48
N ALA A 245 -67.06 -61.56 42.67
CA ALA A 245 -68.22 -62.31 43.16
C ALA A 245 -69.41 -61.41 43.54
N THR A 246 -69.19 -60.11 43.74
CA THR A 246 -70.27 -59.15 44.03
C THR A 246 -70.98 -58.79 42.73
N PRO A 247 -72.30 -59.03 42.60
CA PRO A 247 -73.02 -58.72 41.38
C PRO A 247 -72.97 -57.23 41.01
N THR A 248 -72.62 -56.93 39.76
CA THR A 248 -72.55 -55.56 39.22
C THR A 248 -73.21 -55.50 37.86
N VAL A 249 -73.81 -54.36 37.50
CA VAL A 249 -74.37 -54.16 36.16
C VAL A 249 -73.23 -53.90 35.19
N VAL A 250 -73.11 -54.73 34.15
CA VAL A 250 -72.02 -54.65 33.17
C VAL A 250 -72.58 -54.34 31.79
N ASN A 251 -72.28 -53.16 31.26
CA ASN A 251 -72.49 -52.88 29.85
C ASN A 251 -71.23 -53.29 29.08
N ILE A 252 -71.31 -54.38 28.31
CA ILE A 252 -70.14 -54.95 27.62
C ILE A 252 -69.56 -54.04 26.52
N ASN A 253 -70.31 -53.03 26.09
CA ASN A 253 -69.86 -52.03 25.11
C ASN A 253 -69.23 -50.79 25.76
N ILE A 254 -69.24 -50.69 27.10
CA ILE A 254 -68.64 -49.60 27.87
C ILE A 254 -67.54 -50.12 28.80
N ALA A 255 -67.79 -51.23 29.49
CA ALA A 255 -66.78 -51.93 30.29
C ALA A 255 -65.67 -52.44 29.36
N GLY A 256 -64.43 -52.47 29.85
CA GLY A 256 -63.26 -52.87 29.07
C GLY A 256 -61.97 -52.28 29.62
N ILE A 257 -60.97 -52.16 28.76
CA ILE A 257 -59.74 -51.43 29.07
C ILE A 257 -59.64 -50.21 28.16
N GLN A 258 -59.15 -49.11 28.70
CA GLN A 258 -58.78 -47.94 27.92
C GLN A 258 -57.25 -47.84 27.90
N VAL A 259 -56.67 -47.85 26.70
CA VAL A 259 -55.24 -47.77 26.46
C VAL A 259 -54.91 -46.36 25.99
N THR A 260 -54.06 -45.65 26.74
CA THR A 260 -53.54 -44.33 26.35
C THR A 260 -52.05 -44.43 26.13
N ILE A 261 -51.56 -43.90 25.01
CA ILE A 261 -50.13 -43.69 24.76
C ILE A 261 -49.84 -42.20 24.64
N ARG A 262 -48.80 -41.74 25.32
CA ARG A 262 -48.38 -40.33 25.33
C ARG A 262 -46.88 -40.21 25.14
N GLY A 263 -46.47 -39.54 24.08
CA GLY A 263 -45.06 -39.16 23.85
C GLY A 263 -44.75 -37.84 24.54
N ARG A 264 -43.66 -37.77 25.30
CA ARG A 264 -43.16 -36.55 25.94
C ARG A 264 -41.65 -36.43 25.90
N ASP A 265 -41.17 -35.19 26.05
CA ASP A 265 -39.74 -34.84 26.09
C ASP A 265 -38.99 -35.32 24.82
N LEU A 266 -39.67 -35.23 23.67
CA LEU A 266 -39.26 -35.87 22.43
C LEU A 266 -38.19 -35.05 21.70
N LYS A 267 -37.07 -35.68 21.36
CA LYS A 267 -36.09 -35.17 20.40
C LYS A 267 -35.84 -36.17 19.29
N VAL A 268 -35.76 -35.69 18.06
CA VAL A 268 -35.56 -36.50 16.86
C VAL A 268 -34.14 -36.33 16.31
N LYS A 269 -33.59 -37.43 15.78
CA LYS A 269 -32.34 -37.43 15.01
C LYS A 269 -32.58 -37.46 13.50
N SER A 270 -33.68 -38.06 13.07
CA SER A 270 -34.09 -38.05 11.66
C SER A 270 -35.55 -38.45 11.50
N GLY A 271 -36.14 -38.15 10.34
CA GLY A 271 -37.48 -38.63 9.98
C GLY A 271 -38.25 -37.67 9.08
N ARG A 272 -39.51 -38.00 8.82
CA ARG A 272 -40.49 -37.11 8.18
C ARG A 272 -41.36 -36.49 9.26
N VAL A 273 -41.06 -35.25 9.64
CA VAL A 273 -41.55 -34.61 10.88
C VAL A 273 -42.07 -33.19 10.64
N ILE A 274 -42.95 -32.74 11.53
CA ILE A 274 -43.35 -31.34 11.72
C ILE A 274 -42.65 -30.84 12.99
N LEU A 275 -41.65 -29.97 12.80
CA LEU A 275 -40.88 -29.39 13.88
C LEU A 275 -41.40 -27.99 14.23
N PRO A 276 -41.69 -27.71 15.53
CA PRO A 276 -42.04 -26.38 15.98
C PRO A 276 -40.83 -25.44 15.90
N THR A 277 -41.10 -24.13 15.92
CA THR A 277 -40.06 -23.10 15.99
C THR A 277 -39.22 -23.28 17.24
N GLN A 278 -37.91 -23.37 17.06
CA GLN A 278 -36.94 -23.53 18.13
C GLN A 278 -35.59 -22.94 17.74
N THR A 279 -34.77 -22.63 18.73
CA THR A 279 -33.40 -22.15 18.54
C THR A 279 -32.44 -23.33 18.60
N LEU A 280 -31.46 -23.37 17.68
CA LEU A 280 -30.39 -24.35 17.74
C LEU A 280 -29.51 -24.06 18.95
N THR A 281 -29.47 -24.99 19.91
CA THR A 281 -28.61 -24.90 21.10
C THR A 281 -27.28 -25.63 20.93
N SER A 282 -27.11 -26.35 19.81
CA SER A 282 -25.90 -27.09 19.47
C SER A 282 -24.76 -26.21 18.96
N ILE A 283 -25.04 -24.94 18.67
CA ILE A 283 -24.07 -23.99 18.11
C ILE A 283 -23.49 -23.09 19.20
N ASN A 284 -22.22 -22.71 19.05
CA ASN A 284 -21.67 -21.60 19.81
C ASN A 284 -22.39 -20.32 19.35
N THR A 285 -22.79 -19.45 20.28
CA THR A 285 -23.48 -18.19 19.94
C THR A 285 -22.52 -17.01 19.77
N LYS A 286 -21.21 -17.25 19.94
CA LYS A 286 -20.16 -16.25 19.85
C LYS A 286 -18.97 -16.76 19.06
N ASP A 287 -18.43 -15.92 18.21
CA ASP A 287 -17.22 -16.23 17.43
C ASP A 287 -16.44 -14.95 17.14
N THR A 288 -15.34 -15.04 16.40
CA THR A 288 -14.48 -13.91 16.09
C THR A 288 -14.05 -13.94 14.63
N ILE A 289 -14.42 -12.88 13.90
CA ILE A 289 -13.90 -12.62 12.56
C ILE A 289 -12.46 -12.12 12.70
N THR A 290 -11.54 -12.82 12.05
CA THR A 290 -10.12 -12.42 11.99
C THR A 290 -9.86 -11.61 10.72
N PHE A 291 -9.17 -10.48 10.88
CA PHE A 291 -8.61 -9.70 9.79
C PHE A 291 -7.17 -10.15 9.55
N ASP A 292 -6.79 -10.37 8.29
CA ASP A 292 -5.41 -10.60 7.87
C ASP A 292 -4.91 -9.39 7.04
N PRO A 293 -4.31 -8.39 7.70
CA PRO A 293 -3.74 -7.24 7.01
C PRO A 293 -2.32 -7.50 6.46
N GLY A 294 -1.75 -8.70 6.66
CA GLY A 294 -0.37 -9.02 6.36
C GLY A 294 0.56 -9.02 7.58
N VAL A 295 1.82 -9.40 7.34
CA VAL A 295 2.80 -9.71 8.40
C VAL A 295 3.20 -8.46 9.18
N GLY A 296 3.12 -8.54 10.51
CA GLY A 296 3.60 -7.50 11.42
C GLY A 296 2.68 -6.28 11.56
N ILE A 297 1.48 -6.33 10.99
CA ILE A 297 0.48 -5.27 11.04
C ILE A 297 -0.59 -5.61 12.09
N GLU A 298 -0.88 -4.66 12.97
CA GLU A 298 -1.87 -4.75 14.04
C GLU A 298 -2.89 -3.61 13.90
N LEU A 299 -4.02 -3.89 13.27
CA LEU A 299 -5.12 -2.94 13.12
C LEU A 299 -5.95 -2.88 14.42
N ASP A 300 -6.26 -1.65 14.83
CA ASP A 300 -6.97 -1.34 16.08
C ASP A 300 -8.39 -0.87 15.80
N LYS A 301 -8.59 -0.01 14.80
CA LYS A 301 -9.89 0.56 14.48
C LYS A 301 -9.98 0.90 13.00
N LEU A 302 -11.16 0.78 12.42
CA LEU A 302 -11.42 1.17 11.04
C LEU A 302 -12.74 1.93 10.92
N LYS A 303 -12.77 2.89 9.99
CA LYS A 303 -13.97 3.62 9.60
C LYS A 303 -14.25 3.35 8.14
N ILE A 304 -15.35 2.65 7.86
CA ILE A 304 -15.81 2.34 6.51
C ILE A 304 -16.78 3.43 6.07
N THR A 305 -16.55 4.03 4.90
CA THR A 305 -17.51 4.94 4.26
C THR A 305 -18.54 4.12 3.48
N THR A 306 -18.06 3.22 2.62
CA THR A 306 -18.87 2.28 1.85
C THR A 306 -18.27 0.90 1.86
N GLY A 307 -19.10 -0.13 2.06
CA GLY A 307 -18.64 -1.51 2.05
C GLY A 307 -19.76 -2.47 2.42
N ASN A 308 -19.67 -3.70 1.93
CA ASN A 308 -20.64 -4.74 2.23
C ASN A 308 -19.90 -5.98 2.74
N LEU A 309 -20.43 -6.55 3.82
CA LEU A 309 -20.10 -7.89 4.24
C LEU A 309 -20.99 -8.83 3.43
N SER A 310 -20.42 -9.41 2.39
CA SER A 310 -21.10 -10.37 1.52
C SER A 310 -21.10 -11.74 2.18
N TYR A 311 -22.22 -12.44 2.08
CA TYR A 311 -22.36 -13.80 2.57
C TYR A 311 -22.89 -14.72 1.48
N HIS A 312 -22.42 -15.96 1.49
CA HIS A 312 -22.93 -17.08 0.71
C HIS A 312 -23.41 -18.15 1.68
N ILE A 313 -24.67 -18.53 1.59
CA ILE A 313 -25.25 -19.59 2.42
C ILE A 313 -25.63 -20.76 1.54
N LYS A 314 -25.23 -21.97 1.97
CA LYS A 314 -25.66 -23.23 1.37
C LYS A 314 -26.26 -24.12 2.44
N SER A 315 -27.56 -24.41 2.32
CA SER A 315 -28.28 -25.27 3.25
C SER A 315 -28.67 -26.58 2.58
N THR A 316 -28.35 -27.70 3.21
CA THR A 316 -28.83 -29.03 2.80
C THR A 316 -30.11 -29.44 3.52
N ALA A 317 -30.50 -28.70 4.55
CA ALA A 317 -31.67 -29.01 5.36
C ALA A 317 -32.98 -28.64 4.66
N SER A 318 -34.03 -29.43 4.90
CA SER A 318 -35.40 -29.14 4.44
C SER A 318 -36.15 -28.19 5.39
N LEU A 319 -35.46 -27.59 6.35
CA LEU A 319 -36.03 -26.67 7.34
C LEU A 319 -35.85 -25.21 6.89
N SER A 320 -36.82 -24.38 7.25
CA SER A 320 -36.64 -22.93 7.18
C SER A 320 -35.82 -22.49 8.37
N ALA A 321 -34.85 -21.60 8.14
CA ALA A 321 -34.02 -21.05 9.20
C ALA A 321 -33.95 -19.53 9.15
N ALA A 322 -33.80 -18.90 10.31
CA ALA A 322 -33.50 -17.49 10.46
C ALA A 322 -32.21 -17.35 11.26
N LEU A 323 -31.17 -16.81 10.62
CA LEU A 323 -29.85 -16.56 11.20
C LEU A 323 -29.79 -15.08 11.62
N SER A 324 -29.82 -14.82 12.93
CA SER A 324 -29.55 -13.49 13.48
C SER A 324 -28.05 -13.35 13.70
N ILE A 325 -27.41 -12.34 13.10
CA ILE A 325 -26.01 -11.99 13.31
C ILE A 325 -25.94 -10.58 13.88
N THR A 326 -25.13 -10.40 14.92
CA THR A 326 -24.76 -9.09 15.48
C THR A 326 -23.25 -8.99 15.50
N VAL A 327 -22.72 -7.82 15.14
CA VAL A 327 -21.32 -7.46 15.26
C VAL A 327 -21.22 -6.34 16.30
N PRO A 328 -21.10 -6.66 17.61
CA PRO A 328 -21.31 -5.69 18.69
C PRO A 328 -20.43 -4.45 18.60
N ASN A 329 -19.21 -4.62 18.10
CA ASN A 329 -18.18 -3.58 18.04
C ASN A 329 -18.06 -2.92 16.66
N ALA A 330 -18.99 -3.22 15.75
CA ALA A 330 -19.17 -2.51 14.50
C ALA A 330 -20.37 -1.57 14.63
N LEU A 331 -20.10 -0.27 14.83
CA LEU A 331 -21.12 0.73 15.14
C LEU A 331 -21.47 1.58 13.92
N ARG A 332 -22.73 1.54 13.50
CA ARG A 332 -23.33 2.51 12.56
C ARG A 332 -24.10 3.54 13.37
N SER A 333 -23.63 4.78 13.37
CA SER A 333 -24.24 5.88 14.14
C SER A 333 -24.42 5.55 15.63
N GLY A 334 -23.51 4.75 16.21
CA GLY A 334 -23.55 4.33 17.62
C GLY A 334 -24.30 3.03 17.90
N THR A 335 -25.00 2.46 16.92
CA THR A 335 -25.72 1.18 17.06
C THR A 335 -24.94 0.04 16.44
N PRO A 336 -24.83 -1.14 17.09
CA PRO A 336 -24.23 -2.32 16.50
C PRO A 336 -24.88 -2.71 15.17
N VAL A 337 -24.08 -3.13 14.19
CA VAL A 337 -24.58 -3.74 12.96
C VAL A 337 -25.16 -5.11 13.31
N ALA A 338 -26.46 -5.27 13.08
CA ALA A 338 -27.18 -6.53 13.26
C ALA A 338 -28.08 -6.79 12.06
N GLU A 339 -28.21 -8.05 11.65
CA GLU A 339 -29.08 -8.47 10.56
C GLU A 339 -29.73 -9.83 10.84
N VAL A 340 -30.90 -10.05 10.24
CA VAL A 340 -31.60 -11.34 10.24
C VAL A 340 -31.66 -11.86 8.82
N ILE A 341 -30.96 -12.97 8.58
CA ILE A 341 -30.89 -13.63 7.28
C ILE A 341 -31.87 -14.81 7.27
N ASN A 342 -32.86 -14.75 6.39
CA ASN A 342 -33.81 -15.85 6.19
C ASN A 342 -33.23 -16.85 5.19
N VAL A 343 -33.07 -18.10 5.61
CA VAL A 343 -32.52 -19.19 4.81
C VAL A 343 -33.66 -20.02 4.26
N VAL A 344 -33.75 -20.08 2.94
CA VAL A 344 -34.74 -20.90 2.23
C VAL A 344 -34.30 -22.37 2.25
N PRO A 345 -35.22 -23.33 2.53
CA PRO A 345 -34.89 -24.76 2.59
C PRO A 345 -34.18 -25.28 1.33
N GLY A 346 -33.16 -26.13 1.51
CA GLY A 346 -32.47 -26.85 0.41
C GLY A 346 -31.86 -25.96 -0.67
N SER A 347 -31.57 -24.69 -0.36
CA SER A 347 -31.14 -23.70 -1.33
C SER A 347 -29.71 -23.21 -1.07
N GLN A 348 -29.16 -22.53 -2.08
CA GLN A 348 -27.97 -21.70 -1.96
C GLN A 348 -28.30 -20.30 -2.44
N PHE A 349 -27.86 -19.28 -1.71
CA PHE A 349 -28.05 -17.89 -2.11
C PHE A 349 -26.99 -16.98 -1.53
N ASP A 350 -26.83 -15.84 -2.21
CA ASP A 350 -25.92 -14.77 -1.81
C ASP A 350 -26.71 -13.59 -1.26
N GLY A 351 -26.10 -12.86 -0.33
CA GLY A 351 -26.64 -11.61 0.16
C GLY A 351 -25.57 -10.74 0.79
N ASN A 352 -25.97 -9.55 1.24
CA ASN A 352 -25.04 -8.54 1.72
C ASN A 352 -25.59 -7.89 3.00
N ILE A 353 -24.73 -7.76 4.00
CA ILE A 353 -24.96 -6.89 5.16
C ILE A 353 -24.22 -5.59 4.88
N SER A 354 -24.93 -4.46 4.86
CA SER A 354 -24.28 -3.17 4.65
C SER A 354 -23.33 -2.87 5.81
N PHE A 355 -22.16 -2.30 5.53
CA PHE A 355 -21.19 -1.73 6.47
C PHE A 355 -20.96 -0.22 6.19
N ASN A 356 -21.87 0.40 5.45
CA ASN A 356 -21.78 1.82 5.12
C ASN A 356 -21.79 2.68 6.40
N ASN A 357 -20.89 3.66 6.42
CA ASN A 357 -20.66 4.58 7.53
C ASN A 357 -20.41 3.90 8.90
N THR A 358 -19.91 2.66 8.90
CA THR A 358 -19.65 1.88 10.12
C THR A 358 -18.24 2.11 10.66
N THR A 359 -18.11 2.33 11.97
CA THR A 359 -16.83 2.28 12.69
C THR A 359 -16.69 0.90 13.31
N VAL A 360 -15.59 0.19 13.09
CA VAL A 360 -15.34 -1.14 13.66
C VAL A 360 -14.13 -1.08 14.57
N ASP A 361 -14.30 -1.56 15.81
CA ASP A 361 -13.23 -1.73 16.78
C ASP A 361 -12.66 -3.14 16.68
N LEU A 362 -11.37 -3.24 16.38
CA LEU A 362 -10.62 -4.49 16.20
C LEU A 362 -9.81 -4.87 17.46
N GLY A 363 -9.80 -4.00 18.48
CA GLY A 363 -8.97 -4.11 19.68
C GLY A 363 -9.65 -4.75 20.89
N VAL A 364 -10.87 -5.26 20.72
CA VAL A 364 -11.77 -5.64 21.82
C VAL A 364 -11.56 -7.06 22.36
N ASP A 365 -10.92 -7.96 21.59
CA ASP A 365 -10.59 -9.30 22.07
C ASP A 365 -9.41 -9.23 23.07
N PRO A 366 -9.61 -9.54 24.36
CA PRO A 366 -8.56 -9.40 25.37
C PRO A 366 -7.39 -10.38 25.15
N LEU A 367 -7.60 -11.50 24.44
CA LEU A 367 -6.54 -12.46 24.14
C LEU A 367 -5.66 -12.00 22.98
N ARG A 368 -6.24 -11.21 22.07
CA ARG A 368 -5.53 -10.60 20.94
C ARG A 368 -6.21 -9.27 20.58
N PRO A 369 -5.78 -8.15 21.19
CA PRO A 369 -6.46 -6.85 21.09
C PRO A 369 -6.07 -6.12 19.80
N PHE A 370 -6.22 -6.79 18.66
CA PHE A 370 -6.02 -6.27 17.31
C PHE A 370 -6.48 -7.29 16.25
N ASN A 371 -6.78 -6.80 15.05
CA ASN A 371 -7.14 -7.62 13.87
C ASN A 371 -8.31 -8.60 14.10
N ARG A 372 -9.21 -8.32 15.05
CA ARG A 372 -10.28 -9.26 15.42
C ARG A 372 -11.56 -8.54 15.77
N VAL A 373 -12.68 -9.09 15.31
CA VAL A 373 -14.02 -8.58 15.61
C VAL A 373 -14.88 -9.71 16.17
N PRO A 374 -15.30 -9.63 17.43
CA PRO A 374 -16.29 -10.54 17.98
C PRO A 374 -17.62 -10.42 17.22
N ILE A 375 -18.24 -11.56 16.97
CA ILE A 375 -19.59 -11.68 16.42
C ILE A 375 -20.45 -12.51 17.35
N GLU A 376 -21.73 -12.19 17.39
CA GLU A 376 -22.74 -12.95 18.12
C GLU A 376 -23.80 -13.41 17.12
N TYR A 377 -24.21 -14.67 17.19
CA TYR A 377 -25.23 -15.20 16.29
C TYR A 377 -26.14 -16.23 16.95
N GLY A 378 -27.29 -16.44 16.33
CA GLY A 378 -28.29 -17.40 16.72
C GLY A 378 -29.06 -17.89 15.51
N ILE A 379 -29.45 -19.17 15.52
CA ILE A 379 -30.21 -19.80 14.44
C ILE A 379 -31.53 -20.30 15.01
N SER A 380 -32.64 -19.80 14.46
CA SER A 380 -33.97 -20.37 14.70
C SER A 380 -34.39 -21.20 13.51
N VAL A 381 -34.93 -22.40 13.75
CA VAL A 381 -35.40 -23.33 12.72
C VAL A 381 -36.84 -23.73 12.94
N ASN A 382 -37.55 -24.03 11.85
CA ASN A 382 -38.90 -24.59 11.88
C ASN A 382 -39.24 -25.30 10.56
N SER A 383 -40.38 -26.01 10.57
CA SER A 383 -40.93 -26.71 9.41
C SER A 383 -42.13 -26.00 8.74
N ASN A 384 -42.44 -24.77 9.15
CA ASN A 384 -43.64 -24.01 8.74
C ASN A 384 -44.95 -24.82 8.83
N ASN A 385 -45.08 -25.68 9.85
CA ASN A 385 -46.21 -26.59 10.05
C ASN A 385 -46.45 -27.58 8.89
N THR A 386 -45.41 -27.91 8.13
CA THR A 386 -45.45 -28.91 7.05
C THR A 386 -44.54 -30.09 7.36
N ILE A 387 -44.86 -31.27 6.82
CA ILE A 387 -44.00 -32.45 6.97
C ILE A 387 -42.77 -32.30 6.09
N VAL A 388 -41.59 -32.28 6.71
CA VAL A 388 -40.30 -32.16 6.04
C VAL A 388 -39.40 -33.36 6.34
N ASN A 389 -38.46 -33.64 5.44
CA ASN A 389 -37.40 -34.61 5.69
C ASN A 389 -36.32 -33.93 6.55
N PHE A 390 -36.11 -34.44 7.75
CA PHE A 390 -35.12 -33.92 8.68
C PHE A 390 -34.04 -34.97 8.95
N ASN A 391 -32.79 -34.52 9.02
CA ASN A 391 -31.69 -35.30 9.55
C ASN A 391 -30.79 -34.39 10.41
N SER A 392 -30.37 -34.87 11.59
CA SER A 392 -29.50 -34.13 12.49
C SER A 392 -28.11 -33.87 11.91
N THR A 393 -27.71 -34.62 10.88
CA THR A 393 -26.47 -34.41 10.14
C THR A 393 -26.60 -33.39 9.00
N ASP A 394 -27.81 -32.91 8.70
CA ASP A 394 -27.99 -31.82 7.73
C ASP A 394 -27.17 -30.61 8.17
N ASN A 395 -26.61 -29.88 7.21
CA ASN A 395 -25.70 -28.77 7.48
C ASN A 395 -26.09 -27.47 6.76
N VAL A 396 -25.65 -26.36 7.36
CA VAL A 396 -25.68 -25.03 6.77
C VAL A 396 -24.25 -24.52 6.73
N GLN A 397 -23.76 -24.28 5.52
CA GLN A 397 -22.47 -23.64 5.28
C GLN A 397 -22.68 -22.14 5.11
N LEU A 398 -21.83 -21.35 5.75
CA LEU A 398 -21.84 -19.90 5.74
C LEU A 398 -20.44 -19.42 5.40
N ASP A 399 -20.29 -18.82 4.23
CA ASP A 399 -19.09 -18.11 3.83
C ASP A 399 -19.35 -16.60 3.91
N ILE A 400 -18.48 -15.86 4.58
CA ILE A 400 -18.57 -14.41 4.74
C ILE A 400 -17.27 -13.75 4.27
N LYS A 401 -17.40 -12.67 3.51
CA LYS A 401 -16.27 -11.86 3.02
C LYS A 401 -16.60 -10.36 3.06
N LEU A 402 -15.63 -9.53 3.46
CA LEU A 402 -15.75 -8.08 3.30
C LEU A 402 -15.19 -7.71 1.92
N LEU A 403 -16.06 -7.30 0.99
CA LEU A 403 -15.66 -7.06 -0.40
C LEU A 403 -15.43 -5.58 -0.65
N ASN A 404 -14.22 -5.24 -1.12
CA ASN A 404 -13.81 -3.90 -1.60
C ASN A 404 -14.30 -2.74 -0.71
N PRO A 405 -14.05 -2.77 0.61
CA PRO A 405 -14.42 -1.67 1.48
C PRO A 405 -13.64 -0.39 1.12
N VAL A 406 -14.32 0.74 1.15
CA VAL A 406 -13.72 2.08 1.10
C VAL A 406 -13.63 2.59 2.53
N PHE A 407 -12.43 2.97 2.95
CA PHE A 407 -12.16 3.45 4.29
C PHE A 407 -12.06 4.98 4.31
N ASP A 408 -12.64 5.61 5.33
CA ASP A 408 -12.27 6.97 5.75
C ASP A 408 -10.88 6.91 6.39
N TYR A 409 -10.71 6.04 7.38
CA TYR A 409 -9.41 5.77 7.99
C TYR A 409 -9.29 4.33 8.49
N VAL A 410 -8.05 3.87 8.56
CA VAL A 410 -7.61 2.68 9.27
C VAL A 410 -6.56 3.12 10.29
N LYS A 411 -6.80 2.77 11.56
CA LYS A 411 -5.93 3.03 12.70
C LYS A 411 -5.26 1.72 13.12
N GLY A 412 -3.95 1.76 13.34
CA GLY A 412 -3.22 0.58 13.77
C GLY A 412 -1.72 0.80 13.94
N TYR A 413 -0.99 -0.29 14.03
CA TYR A 413 0.45 -0.37 13.83
C TYR A 413 0.71 -1.05 12.49
N PHE A 414 1.40 -0.38 11.58
CA PHE A 414 1.57 -0.82 10.18
C PHE A 414 2.92 -1.54 9.92
N GLY A 415 3.51 -2.15 10.96
CA GLY A 415 4.79 -2.87 10.85
C GLY A 415 6.01 -1.96 10.69
N GLN A 416 7.19 -2.55 10.46
CA GLN A 416 8.44 -1.83 10.17
C GLN A 416 8.92 -2.09 8.74
N GLN A 417 8.03 -1.89 7.77
CA GLN A 417 8.37 -2.06 6.37
C GLN A 417 9.53 -1.14 5.99
N THR A 418 10.49 -1.69 5.24
CA THR A 418 11.66 -0.95 4.77
C THR A 418 11.74 -1.07 3.27
N GLU A 419 11.55 0.04 2.58
CA GLU A 419 11.76 0.12 1.14
C GLU A 419 13.20 0.54 0.85
N THR A 420 13.81 -0.11 -0.14
CA THR A 420 15.18 0.21 -0.57
C THR A 420 15.13 1.00 -1.87
N ILE A 421 15.71 2.19 -1.86
CA ILE A 421 16.03 2.94 -3.06
C ILE A 421 17.24 2.27 -3.68
N LYS A 422 17.00 1.51 -4.75
CA LYS A 422 18.04 0.74 -5.44
C LYS A 422 19.18 1.68 -5.87
N PRO A 423 20.44 1.24 -5.73
CA PRO A 423 21.57 2.01 -6.21
C PRO A 423 21.42 2.31 -7.70
N ASP A 424 21.48 3.59 -8.04
CA ASP A 424 21.48 4.08 -9.41
C ASP A 424 22.64 5.07 -9.58
N SER A 425 22.99 5.34 -10.83
CA SER A 425 24.08 6.22 -11.18
C SER A 425 23.69 7.24 -12.23
N LEU A 426 23.96 8.51 -11.92
CA LEU A 426 23.83 9.61 -12.86
C LEU A 426 25.20 9.89 -13.48
N ASP A 427 25.33 9.57 -14.77
CA ASP A 427 26.43 10.07 -15.61
C ASP A 427 26.08 11.49 -16.05
N LEU A 428 26.95 12.44 -15.72
CA LEU A 428 26.75 13.84 -16.04
C LEU A 428 27.17 14.18 -17.49
N ASN A 429 27.80 13.25 -18.21
CA ASN A 429 28.33 13.43 -19.56
C ASN A 429 29.32 14.60 -19.68
N ILE A 430 29.99 14.96 -18.58
CA ILE A 430 30.97 16.06 -18.52
C ILE A 430 32.42 15.55 -18.46
N ALA A 431 32.66 14.25 -18.61
CA ALA A 431 34.00 13.66 -18.48
C ALA A 431 35.02 14.29 -19.43
N ASP A 432 34.63 14.55 -20.68
CA ASP A 432 35.49 15.20 -21.68
C ASP A 432 35.87 16.62 -21.24
N VAL A 433 34.89 17.43 -20.81
CA VAL A 433 35.13 18.78 -20.27
C VAL A 433 36.05 18.72 -19.04
N LEU A 434 35.80 17.80 -18.12
CA LEU A 434 36.60 17.62 -16.90
C LEU A 434 38.02 17.10 -17.17
N SER A 435 38.27 16.47 -18.33
CA SER A 435 39.59 15.99 -18.72
C SER A 435 40.53 17.13 -19.09
N HIS A 436 39.97 18.25 -19.57
CA HIS A 436 40.68 19.47 -19.94
C HIS A 436 40.84 20.46 -18.76
N ILE A 437 40.28 20.12 -17.59
CA ILE A 437 40.28 20.96 -16.39
C ILE A 437 41.17 20.35 -15.31
N THR A 438 42.19 21.10 -14.88
CA THR A 438 43.05 20.76 -13.73
C THR A 438 43.00 21.84 -12.66
N GLY A 439 43.38 21.54 -11.42
CA GLY A 439 43.27 22.46 -10.28
C GLY A 439 42.09 22.15 -9.36
N ASP A 440 41.89 22.99 -8.34
CA ASP A 440 40.87 22.83 -7.32
C ASP A 440 39.76 23.90 -7.45
N PHE A 441 38.51 23.44 -7.37
CA PHE A 441 37.30 24.25 -7.40
C PHE A 441 36.42 23.84 -6.22
N LEU A 442 35.86 24.81 -5.51
CA LEU A 442 34.96 24.58 -4.38
C LEU A 442 33.73 25.47 -4.49
N ILE A 443 32.54 24.88 -4.59
CA ILE A 443 31.24 25.52 -4.35
C ILE A 443 30.93 25.39 -2.86
N SER A 444 30.81 26.52 -2.18
CA SER A 444 30.91 26.54 -0.72
C SER A 444 29.55 26.38 -0.01
N ASN A 445 28.44 26.74 -0.67
CA ASN A 445 27.10 26.74 -0.06
C ASN A 445 26.00 26.12 -0.95
N PRO A 446 26.18 24.95 -1.59
CA PRO A 446 25.05 24.30 -2.26
C PRO A 446 24.01 23.79 -1.24
N SER A 447 22.75 23.71 -1.66
CA SER A 447 21.67 23.08 -0.90
C SER A 447 20.76 22.23 -1.78
N ILE A 448 20.23 21.16 -1.19
CA ILE A 448 19.17 20.33 -1.77
C ILE A 448 18.00 20.37 -0.80
N LYS A 449 16.85 20.85 -1.24
CA LYS A 449 15.62 20.91 -0.46
C LYS A 449 14.63 19.87 -1.00
N LEU A 450 14.19 18.95 -0.16
CA LEU A 450 13.03 18.11 -0.44
C LEU A 450 11.81 18.76 0.20
N ASN A 451 10.90 19.29 -0.61
CA ASN A 451 9.59 19.67 -0.12
C ASN A 451 8.68 18.45 -0.25
N TYR A 452 7.83 18.19 0.74
CA TYR A 452 6.94 17.05 0.68
C TYR A 452 5.58 17.35 1.31
N SER A 453 4.56 16.67 0.79
CA SER A 453 3.23 16.57 1.38
C SER A 453 2.99 15.13 1.78
N ASN A 454 2.68 14.90 3.05
CA ASN A 454 2.47 13.58 3.61
C ASN A 454 1.11 13.52 4.29
N SER A 455 0.27 12.55 3.91
CA SER A 455 -0.98 12.26 4.60
C SER A 455 -0.95 10.95 5.39
N PHE A 456 0.14 10.19 5.30
CA PHE A 456 0.37 9.01 6.13
C PHE A 456 0.78 9.47 7.52
N ALA A 457 -0.07 9.22 8.51
CA ALA A 457 0.28 9.43 9.92
C ALA A 457 1.06 8.23 10.46
N ILE A 458 2.18 7.92 9.80
CA ILE A 458 3.12 6.86 10.16
C ILE A 458 4.51 7.51 10.28
N PRO A 459 5.23 7.32 11.40
CA PRO A 459 6.62 7.75 11.53
C PRO A 459 7.48 7.12 10.42
N LEU A 460 8.17 7.95 9.63
CA LEU A 460 9.02 7.52 8.53
C LEU A 460 10.44 8.05 8.73
N GLN A 461 11.44 7.16 8.62
CA GLN A 461 12.85 7.52 8.60
C GLN A 461 13.45 7.22 7.23
N ILE A 462 14.16 8.19 6.66
CA ILE A 462 14.85 8.05 5.38
C ILE A 462 16.35 8.11 5.62
N SER A 463 17.09 7.15 5.04
CA SER A 463 18.54 7.21 4.91
C SER A 463 18.88 7.41 3.44
N LEU A 464 19.67 8.43 3.12
CA LEU A 464 20.12 8.70 1.75
C LEU A 464 21.64 8.64 1.71
N ASP A 465 22.14 7.82 0.81
CA ASP A 465 23.56 7.66 0.52
C ASP A 465 23.84 8.19 -0.87
N ALA A 466 24.81 9.10 -0.98
CA ALA A 466 25.33 9.52 -2.26
C ALA A 466 26.87 9.54 -2.21
N THR A 467 27.48 9.07 -3.28
CA THR A 467 28.94 9.02 -3.42
C THR A 467 29.35 9.56 -4.79
N GLY A 468 30.13 10.63 -4.79
CA GLY A 468 30.79 11.17 -5.97
C GLY A 468 32.17 10.53 -6.17
N LYS A 469 32.52 10.19 -7.42
CA LYS A 469 33.85 9.67 -7.78
C LYS A 469 34.47 10.48 -8.93
N ARG A 470 35.74 10.83 -8.77
CA ARG A 470 36.59 11.43 -9.82
C ARG A 470 38.00 10.84 -9.72
N LYS A 471 38.43 10.09 -10.74
CA LYS A 471 39.71 9.34 -10.72
C LYS A 471 39.81 8.47 -9.44
N THR A 472 40.82 8.71 -8.60
CA THR A 472 41.01 8.01 -7.32
C THR A 472 40.33 8.68 -6.13
N LYS A 473 39.78 9.90 -6.29
CA LYS A 473 39.10 10.62 -5.21
C LYS A 473 37.63 10.19 -5.13
N THR A 474 37.17 9.93 -3.90
CA THR A 474 35.79 9.57 -3.59
C THR A 474 35.30 10.45 -2.44
N VAL A 475 34.09 11.00 -2.57
CA VAL A 475 33.43 11.80 -1.53
C VAL A 475 32.06 11.20 -1.24
N ASN A 476 31.81 10.87 0.02
CA ASN A 476 30.49 10.44 0.50
C ASN A 476 29.73 11.65 1.05
N LEU A 477 28.43 11.73 0.77
CA LEU A 477 27.54 12.77 1.29
C LEU A 477 27.51 12.85 2.82
N GLY A 478 27.62 11.71 3.52
CA GLY A 478 27.71 11.67 4.98
C GLY A 478 26.47 12.21 5.70
N LEU A 479 25.29 12.04 5.10
CA LEU A 479 24.03 12.50 5.67
C LEU A 479 23.51 11.48 6.70
N ALA A 480 23.21 11.93 7.91
CA ALA A 480 22.56 11.08 8.91
C ALA A 480 21.10 10.78 8.52
N PRO A 481 20.51 9.66 8.99
CA PRO A 481 19.10 9.36 8.73
C PRO A 481 18.17 10.49 9.20
N ILE A 482 17.18 10.82 8.38
CA ILE A 482 16.23 11.90 8.59
C ILE A 482 14.89 11.29 8.98
N THR A 483 14.32 11.72 10.11
CA THR A 483 12.93 11.42 10.44
C THR A 483 12.04 12.49 9.82
N LEU A 484 11.12 12.08 8.95
CA LEU A 484 10.16 13.01 8.37
C LEU A 484 9.05 13.35 9.36
N GLU A 485 8.56 14.57 9.25
CA GLU A 485 7.35 14.96 9.94
C GLU A 485 6.15 14.25 9.30
N TYR A 486 5.15 13.94 10.13
CA TYR A 486 3.94 13.27 9.71
C TYR A 486 2.73 13.94 10.38
N PRO A 487 1.53 13.86 9.79
CA PRO A 487 0.31 14.44 10.36
C PRO A 487 0.05 13.97 11.80
N ALA A 488 -0.57 14.82 12.61
CA ALA A 488 -1.05 14.50 13.95
C ALA A 488 -2.55 14.14 13.91
N PRO A 489 -2.92 12.86 13.74
CA PRO A 489 -4.31 12.43 13.60
C PRO A 489 -5.07 12.52 14.94
N PRO A 490 -6.40 12.61 14.90
CA PRO A 490 -7.25 12.75 13.72
C PRO A 490 -7.43 14.21 13.26
N ALA A 491 -6.90 15.18 14.01
CA ALA A 491 -7.11 16.61 13.77
C ALA A 491 -6.42 17.12 12.50
N ILE A 492 -5.23 16.59 12.21
CA ILE A 492 -4.44 16.91 11.01
C ILE A 492 -4.30 15.64 10.19
N ARG A 493 -4.83 15.66 8.96
CA ARG A 493 -4.77 14.52 8.02
C ARG A 493 -3.66 14.66 6.99
N ASP A 494 -3.32 15.90 6.63
CA ASP A 494 -2.27 16.23 5.66
C ASP A 494 -1.26 17.20 6.29
N LEU A 495 0.01 16.97 6.02
CA LEU A 495 1.11 17.83 6.44
C LEU A 495 1.98 18.15 5.23
N SER A 496 2.28 19.44 5.03
CA SER A 496 3.34 19.88 4.12
C SER A 496 4.54 20.33 4.94
N SER A 497 5.71 19.79 4.61
CA SER A 497 6.96 20.10 5.30
C SER A 497 8.14 20.00 4.34
N PHE A 498 9.35 20.25 4.81
CA PHE A 498 10.56 20.14 4.02
C PHE A 498 11.75 19.71 4.87
N PHE A 499 12.75 19.15 4.23
CA PHE A 499 14.10 19.05 4.80
C PHE A 499 15.11 19.61 3.81
N THR A 500 16.21 20.14 4.35
CA THR A 500 17.31 20.69 3.55
C THR A 500 18.58 19.92 3.86
N ILE A 501 19.26 19.43 2.81
CA ILE A 501 20.63 18.92 2.85
C ILE A 501 21.52 20.09 2.45
N ASP A 502 22.45 20.46 3.31
CA ASP A 502 23.40 21.55 3.08
C ASP A 502 24.74 21.24 3.76
N LYS A 503 25.63 22.24 3.84
CA LYS A 503 26.94 22.11 4.49
C LYS A 503 26.89 21.80 5.99
N ASN A 504 25.76 22.05 6.66
CA ASN A 504 25.64 21.93 8.11
C ASN A 504 25.33 20.48 8.53
N ASN A 505 24.76 19.68 7.62
CA ASN A 505 24.37 18.30 7.90
C ASN A 505 24.95 17.27 6.92
N SER A 506 25.79 17.71 5.98
CA SER A 506 26.38 16.82 4.97
C SER A 506 27.67 17.38 4.37
N ALA A 507 28.40 16.51 3.67
CA ALA A 507 29.54 16.86 2.84
C ALA A 507 29.13 17.28 1.41
N LEU A 508 27.89 17.77 1.22
CA LEU A 508 27.37 18.22 -0.08
C LEU A 508 28.28 19.24 -0.80
N PRO A 509 28.90 20.24 -0.12
CA PRO A 509 29.86 21.13 -0.76
C PRO A 509 31.00 20.35 -1.43
N ALA A 510 31.64 19.43 -0.72
CA ALA A 510 32.75 18.64 -1.26
C ALA A 510 32.31 17.69 -2.40
N LEU A 511 31.11 17.12 -2.30
CA LEU A 511 30.55 16.19 -3.29
C LEU A 511 30.27 16.89 -4.63
N ILE A 512 29.68 18.09 -4.61
CA ILE A 512 29.38 18.87 -5.82
C ILE A 512 30.65 19.54 -6.36
N SER A 513 31.55 19.98 -5.47
CA SER A 513 32.80 20.68 -5.82
C SER A 513 33.86 19.80 -6.45
N MET A 514 33.80 18.50 -6.20
CA MET A 514 34.52 17.52 -6.99
C MET A 514 33.56 17.06 -8.09
N PRO A 515 33.40 17.79 -9.21
CA PRO A 515 32.42 17.45 -10.25
C PRO A 515 32.67 16.00 -10.65
N PRO A 516 31.83 15.07 -10.19
CA PRO A 516 32.14 13.67 -10.33
C PRO A 516 31.76 13.27 -11.76
N GLU A 517 32.56 12.42 -12.38
CA GLU A 517 32.16 11.82 -13.65
C GLU A 517 30.89 10.98 -13.45
N LEU A 518 30.71 10.44 -12.24
CA LEU A 518 29.61 9.58 -11.85
C LEU A 518 29.13 9.89 -10.43
N ILE A 519 27.83 10.18 -10.26
CA ILE A 519 27.17 10.22 -8.95
C ILE A 519 26.44 8.90 -8.76
N ARG A 520 26.77 8.16 -7.69
CA ARG A 520 25.99 6.99 -7.27
C ARG A 520 25.12 7.36 -6.09
N PHE A 521 23.84 7.04 -6.14
CA PHE A 521 22.90 7.30 -5.05
C PHE A 521 22.09 6.06 -4.72
N SER A 522 21.76 5.90 -3.44
CA SER A 522 20.92 4.84 -2.90
C SER A 522 20.30 5.31 -1.59
N GLY A 523 19.45 4.50 -0.99
CA GLY A 523 18.88 4.84 0.31
C GLY A 523 17.85 3.83 0.78
N THR A 524 17.28 4.11 1.94
CA THR A 524 16.20 3.31 2.52
C THR A 524 15.16 4.21 3.16
N ALA A 525 13.91 3.77 3.13
CA ALA A 525 12.79 4.40 3.82
C ALA A 525 12.18 3.36 4.77
N LYS A 526 12.24 3.62 6.07
CA LYS A 526 11.79 2.71 7.12
C LYS A 526 10.59 3.29 7.87
N MET A 527 9.47 2.57 7.81
CA MET A 527 8.28 2.88 8.60
C MET A 527 8.46 2.44 10.06
N ASN A 528 7.84 3.18 10.99
CA ASN A 528 7.91 2.94 12.43
C ASN A 528 9.35 2.61 12.90
N PRO A 529 10.34 3.50 12.72
CA PRO A 529 11.73 3.20 13.05
C PRO A 529 11.93 2.75 14.51
N ALA A 530 11.08 3.24 15.44
CA ALA A 530 11.08 2.88 16.86
C ALA A 530 10.36 1.54 17.19
N GLY A 531 9.71 0.89 16.22
CA GLY A 531 8.94 -0.34 16.41
C GLY A 531 7.55 -0.12 17.01
N ASN A 532 6.91 -1.21 17.43
CA ASN A 532 5.58 -1.17 18.05
C ASN A 532 5.69 -0.72 19.51
N ASN A 533 5.10 0.43 19.84
CA ASN A 533 5.02 0.94 21.20
C ASN A 533 3.75 0.50 21.96
N GLY A 534 2.95 -0.38 21.36
CA GLY A 534 1.68 -0.89 21.91
C GLY A 534 0.49 0.05 21.77
N LEU A 535 0.69 1.31 21.34
CA LEU A 535 -0.36 2.31 21.25
C LEU A 535 -1.18 2.23 19.95
N ARG A 536 -0.63 1.61 18.88
CA ARG A 536 -1.30 1.43 17.57
C ARG A 536 -1.90 2.73 17.03
N ASN A 537 -1.17 3.84 17.19
CA ASN A 537 -1.67 5.19 16.92
C ASN A 537 -1.33 5.71 15.53
N ASN A 538 -0.91 4.85 14.60
CA ASN A 538 -0.74 5.27 13.23
C ASN A 538 -2.09 5.32 12.54
N TYR A 539 -2.25 6.26 11.62
CA TYR A 539 -3.45 6.36 10.79
C TYR A 539 -3.08 6.38 9.33
N VAL A 540 -3.92 5.72 8.54
CA VAL A 540 -3.93 5.87 7.09
C VAL A 540 -5.34 6.07 6.60
N TYR A 541 -5.50 6.98 5.65
CA TYR A 541 -6.78 7.36 5.04
C TYR A 541 -6.91 6.74 3.64
N GLY A 542 -8.14 6.56 3.15
CA GLY A 542 -8.40 5.89 1.86
C GLY A 542 -7.70 6.53 0.67
N ASP A 543 -7.42 7.83 0.73
CA ASP A 543 -6.75 8.65 -0.28
C ASP A 543 -5.30 9.01 0.08
N SER A 544 -4.71 8.30 1.05
CA SER A 544 -3.40 8.69 1.56
C SER A 544 -2.28 8.61 0.54
N ARG A 545 -1.42 9.64 0.56
CA ARG A 545 -0.32 9.85 -0.37
C ARG A 545 0.88 10.55 0.29
N PHE A 546 2.06 10.26 -0.26
CA PHE A 546 3.29 10.98 0.01
C PHE A 546 3.80 11.53 -1.33
N LEU A 547 3.87 12.85 -1.43
CA LEU A 547 4.34 13.57 -2.61
C LEU A 547 5.61 14.32 -2.26
N GLY A 548 6.68 14.15 -3.04
CA GLY A 548 7.95 14.84 -2.85
C GLY A 548 8.39 15.61 -4.10
N SER A 549 8.86 16.85 -3.92
CA SER A 549 9.51 17.66 -4.95
C SER A 549 10.92 18.07 -4.51
N LEU A 550 11.84 18.09 -5.47
CA LEU A 550 13.26 18.37 -5.24
C LEU A 550 13.61 19.76 -5.77
N GLU A 551 14.31 20.54 -4.96
CA GLU A 551 14.90 21.82 -5.35
C GLU A 551 16.39 21.82 -5.01
N ILE A 552 17.25 21.97 -6.01
CA ILE A 552 18.70 22.07 -5.84
C ILE A 552 19.08 23.52 -6.11
N ALA A 553 19.76 24.16 -5.15
CA ALA A 553 20.29 25.51 -5.29
C ALA A 553 21.82 25.50 -5.18
N VAL A 554 22.48 25.99 -6.22
CA VAL A 554 23.93 26.16 -6.30
C VAL A 554 24.22 27.66 -6.42
N PRO A 555 24.45 28.37 -5.30
CA PRO A 555 24.83 29.76 -5.37
C PRO A 555 26.22 29.90 -6.03
N MET A 556 26.43 30.96 -6.80
CA MET A 556 27.73 31.30 -7.39
C MET A 556 28.68 31.88 -6.35
N GLN A 557 28.86 31.12 -5.27
CA GLN A 557 29.81 31.33 -4.20
C GLN A 557 30.82 30.19 -4.23
N PHE A 558 32.04 30.52 -4.63
CA PHE A 558 33.06 29.50 -4.85
C PHE A 558 34.47 30.04 -4.63
N LYS A 559 35.42 29.12 -4.54
CA LYS A 559 36.85 29.39 -4.50
C LYS A 559 37.57 28.62 -5.59
N ILE A 560 38.47 29.30 -6.28
CA ILE A 560 39.28 28.71 -7.36
C ILE A 560 40.76 28.90 -7.04
N ASN A 561 41.50 27.79 -7.03
CA ASN A 561 42.95 27.82 -6.90
C ASN A 561 43.60 27.12 -8.08
N ASN A 562 44.24 27.91 -8.94
CA ASN A 562 44.99 27.46 -10.11
C ASN A 562 44.19 26.51 -11.00
N LEU A 563 42.95 26.89 -11.32
CA LEU A 563 42.10 26.12 -12.22
C LEU A 563 42.53 26.39 -13.65
N GLN A 564 42.99 25.35 -14.34
CA GLN A 564 43.58 25.46 -15.66
C GLN A 564 42.71 24.75 -16.69
N PHE A 565 42.38 25.47 -17.76
CA PHE A 565 41.68 24.96 -18.93
C PHE A 565 42.66 24.92 -20.10
N THR A 566 42.87 23.75 -20.68
CA THR A 566 43.80 23.58 -21.80
C THR A 566 43.06 23.10 -23.04
N ASP A 567 43.26 23.80 -24.15
CA ASP A 567 42.73 23.42 -25.46
C ASP A 567 43.86 23.42 -26.52
N THR A 568 43.77 22.54 -27.50
CA THR A 568 44.77 22.38 -28.56
C THR A 568 44.12 22.54 -29.93
N LEU A 569 44.46 23.63 -30.60
CA LEU A 569 43.94 23.95 -31.93
C LEU A 569 44.99 23.66 -33.01
N ASP A 570 44.53 23.53 -34.25
CA ASP A 570 45.43 23.58 -35.41
C ASP A 570 46.18 24.91 -35.43
N ASN A 571 47.44 24.88 -35.86
CA ASN A 571 48.25 26.07 -35.98
C ASN A 571 47.76 26.95 -37.14
N PHE A 572 46.75 27.79 -36.85
CA PHE A 572 46.18 28.75 -37.80
C PHE A 572 47.17 29.81 -38.29
N MET A 573 48.31 29.97 -37.60
CA MET A 573 49.39 30.88 -38.02
C MET A 573 50.33 30.23 -39.05
N LYS A 574 50.26 28.90 -39.24
CA LYS A 574 51.06 28.19 -40.23
C LYS A 574 50.47 28.38 -41.62
N SER A 575 51.17 29.13 -42.48
CA SER A 575 50.80 29.25 -43.89
C SER A 575 50.96 27.88 -44.57
N SER A 576 49.90 27.39 -45.21
CA SER A 576 50.04 26.33 -46.21
C SER A 576 50.81 26.88 -47.40
N THR A 577 51.73 26.08 -47.94
CA THR A 577 52.52 26.45 -49.12
C THR A 577 51.59 26.78 -50.29
N GLY A 578 51.55 28.04 -50.70
CA GLY A 578 50.78 28.52 -51.86
C GLY A 578 49.68 29.55 -51.57
N SER A 579 49.35 29.85 -50.31
CA SER A 579 48.41 30.94 -50.00
C SER A 579 49.15 32.27 -49.84
N ASN A 580 48.57 33.33 -50.41
CA ASN A 580 49.09 34.69 -50.34
C ASN A 580 48.75 35.30 -48.95
N ASN A 581 49.25 34.70 -47.87
CA ASN A 581 49.02 35.19 -46.52
C ASN A 581 49.73 36.53 -46.31
N SER A 582 48.97 37.55 -45.90
CA SER A 582 49.39 38.96 -45.87
C SER A 582 50.38 39.31 -44.76
N VAL A 583 50.67 38.38 -43.85
CA VAL A 583 51.55 38.58 -42.69
C VAL A 583 52.69 37.57 -42.77
N LYS A 584 53.85 38.02 -43.29
CA LYS A 584 55.06 37.19 -43.33
C LYS A 584 55.93 37.48 -42.11
N PRO A 585 56.43 36.45 -41.41
CA PRO A 585 57.23 36.62 -40.18
C PRO A 585 58.54 37.40 -40.39
N GLU A 586 59.05 37.43 -41.63
CA GLU A 586 60.22 38.21 -42.05
C GLU A 586 59.97 39.72 -42.16
N ASN A 587 58.70 40.15 -42.17
CA ASN A 587 58.33 41.56 -42.36
C ASN A 587 58.14 42.33 -41.05
N PHE A 588 58.29 41.69 -39.88
CA PHE A 588 58.04 42.32 -38.59
C PHE A 588 59.17 42.00 -37.59
N GLU A 589 59.72 43.07 -36.99
CA GLU A 589 60.69 42.97 -35.90
C GLU A 589 59.99 42.65 -34.56
N LEU A 590 58.79 43.20 -34.39
CA LEU A 590 57.92 42.98 -33.24
C LEU A 590 56.47 43.01 -33.71
N MET A 591 55.68 42.05 -33.23
CA MET A 591 54.22 42.16 -33.17
C MET A 591 53.83 41.98 -31.71
N ARG A 592 53.08 42.92 -31.16
CA ARG A 592 52.66 42.91 -29.76
C ARG A 592 51.19 43.29 -29.67
N VAL A 593 50.41 42.57 -28.89
CA VAL A 593 49.04 42.95 -28.57
C VAL A 593 49.01 43.49 -27.13
N ASP A 594 48.70 44.77 -27.00
CA ASP A 594 48.55 45.47 -25.73
C ASP A 594 47.09 45.40 -25.32
N ILE A 595 46.80 44.74 -24.21
CA ILE A 595 45.45 44.59 -23.65
C ILE A 595 45.42 45.35 -22.34
N THR A 596 44.54 46.35 -22.23
CA THR A 596 44.20 46.99 -20.96
C THR A 596 42.77 46.61 -20.60
N ALA A 597 42.56 46.07 -19.40
CA ALA A 597 41.24 45.65 -18.93
C ALA A 597 40.98 46.12 -17.50
N LYS A 598 39.74 46.53 -17.21
CA LYS A 598 39.23 46.79 -15.86
C LYS A 598 38.26 45.68 -15.51
N ASN A 599 38.63 44.88 -14.53
CA ASN A 599 37.84 43.73 -14.10
C ASN A 599 37.13 44.04 -12.78
N GLY A 600 35.80 44.02 -12.80
CA GLY A 600 34.96 44.10 -11.60
C GLY A 600 34.67 42.73 -10.97
N PHE A 601 35.08 41.62 -11.61
CA PHE A 601 34.90 40.29 -11.05
C PHE A 601 36.05 39.94 -10.10
N PRO A 602 35.78 39.23 -8.99
CA PRO A 602 36.81 38.74 -8.06
C PRO A 602 37.50 37.47 -8.58
N LEU A 603 37.75 37.43 -9.89
CA LEU A 603 38.29 36.30 -10.65
C LEU A 603 39.33 36.82 -11.65
N GLY A 604 40.56 36.35 -11.53
CA GLY A 604 41.66 36.67 -12.43
C GLY A 604 41.83 35.62 -13.51
N VAL A 605 42.33 36.05 -14.66
CA VAL A 605 42.60 35.20 -15.84
C VAL A 605 44.02 35.44 -16.30
N SER A 606 44.77 34.36 -16.48
CA SER A 606 46.05 34.34 -17.18
C SER A 606 45.96 33.44 -18.40
N LEU A 607 46.73 33.75 -19.45
CA LEU A 607 46.81 32.94 -20.66
C LEU A 607 48.26 32.54 -20.92
N LYS A 608 48.43 31.29 -21.33
CA LYS A 608 49.67 30.77 -21.89
C LYS A 608 49.37 30.14 -23.23
N MET A 609 50.04 30.60 -24.27
CA MET A 609 49.93 30.08 -25.63
C MET A 609 51.24 29.40 -26.03
N SER A 610 51.19 28.14 -26.43
CA SER A 610 52.38 27.34 -26.77
C SER A 610 52.29 26.73 -28.16
N LEU A 611 53.30 26.93 -29.00
CA LEU A 611 53.44 26.26 -30.29
C LEU A 611 53.91 24.82 -30.07
N TYR A 612 53.13 23.84 -30.52
CA TYR A 612 53.33 22.42 -30.25
C TYR A 612 53.50 21.61 -31.53
N ASP A 613 54.50 20.72 -31.52
CA ASP A 613 54.75 19.75 -32.58
C ASP A 613 54.35 18.35 -32.08
N PRO A 614 53.25 17.79 -32.60
CA PRO A 614 52.75 16.49 -32.17
C PRO A 614 53.63 15.31 -32.60
N LEU A 615 54.45 15.45 -33.67
CA LEU A 615 55.34 14.38 -34.12
C LEU A 615 56.52 14.19 -33.16
N THR A 616 57.14 15.30 -32.74
CA THR A 616 58.28 15.25 -31.81
C THR A 616 57.88 15.37 -30.35
N LYS A 617 56.60 15.65 -30.06
CA LYS A 617 56.04 15.91 -28.72
C LYS A 617 56.74 17.06 -27.98
N THR A 618 57.16 18.11 -28.69
CA THR A 618 57.90 19.24 -28.10
C THR A 618 57.16 20.57 -28.26
N ILE A 619 57.27 21.42 -27.24
CA ILE A 619 56.87 22.84 -27.33
C ILE A 619 58.01 23.60 -28.01
N LYS A 620 57.72 24.31 -29.10
CA LYS A 620 58.71 25.07 -29.87
C LYS A 620 58.89 26.50 -29.38
N SER A 621 57.81 27.12 -28.89
CA SER A 621 57.82 28.47 -28.33
C SER A 621 56.58 28.71 -27.49
N THR A 622 56.63 29.68 -26.57
CA THR A 622 55.54 30.04 -25.68
C THR A 622 55.42 31.56 -25.55
N VAL A 623 54.20 32.05 -25.55
CA VAL A 623 53.84 33.42 -25.17
C VAL A 623 53.00 33.35 -23.89
N ASN A 624 53.43 34.06 -22.85
CA ASN A 624 52.68 34.17 -21.61
C ASN A 624 52.07 35.56 -21.52
N ALA A 625 50.79 35.61 -21.20
CA ALA A 625 50.08 36.78 -20.75
C ALA A 625 49.63 36.50 -19.31
N THR A 626 50.55 36.72 -18.38
CA THR A 626 50.24 36.73 -16.96
C THR A 626 49.34 37.92 -16.67
N ASP A 627 48.25 37.70 -15.94
CA ASP A 627 47.33 38.75 -15.49
C ASP A 627 46.55 39.48 -16.61
N ILE A 628 46.08 38.78 -17.65
CA ILE A 628 45.13 39.37 -18.64
C ILE A 628 43.99 40.08 -17.91
N LEU A 629 43.42 39.42 -16.91
CA LEU A 629 42.52 40.02 -15.94
C LEU A 629 43.12 39.81 -14.55
N LYS A 630 43.33 40.90 -13.81
CA LYS A 630 43.58 40.80 -12.37
C LYS A 630 42.26 40.72 -11.62
N PRO A 631 42.15 39.94 -10.55
CA PRO A 631 40.90 39.83 -9.80
C PRO A 631 40.61 41.14 -9.04
N ALA A 632 39.32 41.50 -8.92
CA ALA A 632 38.85 42.63 -8.12
C ALA A 632 39.05 42.38 -6.60
N PRO A 633 39.36 43.42 -5.78
CA PRO A 633 39.36 43.27 -4.32
C PRO A 633 37.97 42.91 -3.80
N VAL A 634 37.91 42.15 -2.70
CA VAL A 634 36.66 41.71 -2.07
C VAL A 634 36.53 42.20 -0.63
N ASP A 635 35.30 42.31 -0.14
CA ASP A 635 34.99 42.50 1.27
C ASP A 635 35.08 41.18 2.07
N SER A 636 34.75 41.23 3.36
CA SER A 636 34.74 40.07 4.26
C SER A 636 33.75 38.97 3.86
N ASN A 637 32.75 39.29 3.03
CA ASN A 637 31.75 38.35 2.53
C ASN A 637 32.10 37.80 1.14
N GLY A 638 33.24 38.20 0.56
CA GLY A 638 33.65 37.78 -0.78
C GLY A 638 32.98 38.56 -1.91
N LYS A 639 32.30 39.67 -1.63
CA LYS A 639 31.72 40.56 -2.65
C LYS A 639 32.77 41.55 -3.14
N ALA A 640 32.85 41.77 -4.45
CA ALA A 640 33.78 42.72 -5.03
C ALA A 640 33.45 44.16 -4.59
N THR A 641 34.46 44.92 -4.19
CA THR A 641 34.33 46.30 -3.67
C THR A 641 34.77 47.36 -4.66
N GLY A 642 35.29 46.98 -5.82
CA GLY A 642 35.77 47.87 -6.85
C GLY A 642 36.20 47.13 -8.11
N VAL A 643 37.03 47.78 -8.92
CA VAL A 643 37.62 47.20 -10.14
C VAL A 643 39.13 47.14 -10.01
N THR A 644 39.76 46.14 -10.64
CA THR A 644 41.22 46.10 -10.81
C THR A 644 41.56 46.31 -12.28
N GLU A 645 42.43 47.27 -12.55
CA GLU A 645 42.98 47.50 -13.89
C GLU A 645 44.24 46.65 -14.12
N SER A 646 44.29 45.95 -15.24
CA SER A 646 45.43 45.19 -15.71
C SER A 646 45.84 45.66 -17.10
N THR A 647 47.15 45.76 -17.32
CA THR A 647 47.73 45.94 -18.66
C THR A 647 48.65 44.77 -18.91
N THR A 648 48.41 44.07 -20.03
CA THR A 648 49.13 42.86 -20.41
C THR A 648 49.59 42.98 -21.86
N HIS A 649 50.77 42.45 -22.13
CA HIS A 649 51.40 42.51 -23.44
C HIS A 649 51.64 41.10 -23.96
N LEU A 650 50.99 40.74 -25.06
CA LEU A 650 51.26 39.52 -25.79
C LEU A 650 52.33 39.82 -26.85
N GLU A 651 53.59 39.54 -26.51
CA GLU A 651 54.72 39.81 -27.41
C GLU A 651 55.07 38.58 -28.27
N PHE A 652 55.02 38.78 -29.58
CA PHE A 652 55.43 37.80 -30.58
C PHE A 652 56.80 38.22 -31.15
N THR A 653 57.85 37.58 -30.65
CA THR A 653 59.24 37.85 -31.07
C THR A 653 59.58 37.19 -32.40
N LYS A 654 60.66 37.62 -33.06
CA LYS A 654 61.22 36.91 -34.24
C LYS A 654 61.41 35.40 -34.00
N GLN A 655 61.81 35.02 -32.78
CA GLN A 655 61.97 33.62 -32.39
C GLN A 655 60.63 32.88 -32.38
N PHE A 656 59.58 33.48 -31.81
CA PHE A 656 58.23 32.92 -31.85
C PHE A 656 57.77 32.68 -33.29
N PHE A 657 57.90 33.72 -34.13
CA PHE A 657 57.54 33.66 -35.55
C PHE A 657 58.31 32.60 -36.34
N SER A 658 59.63 32.47 -36.12
CA SER A 658 60.45 31.42 -36.74
C SER A 658 60.08 29.99 -36.33
N SER A 659 59.34 29.85 -35.23
CA SER A 659 58.90 28.57 -34.68
C SER A 659 57.53 28.13 -35.20
N ILE A 660 56.75 29.05 -35.79
CA ILE A 660 55.40 28.78 -36.29
C ILE A 660 55.41 27.66 -37.34
N SER A 661 56.34 27.67 -38.30
CA SER A 661 56.43 26.64 -39.33
C SER A 661 56.81 25.25 -38.79
N LYS A 662 57.44 25.21 -37.60
CA LYS A 662 57.94 24.00 -36.93
C LYS A 662 56.93 23.37 -35.96
N ALA A 663 55.73 23.94 -35.85
CA ALA A 663 54.66 23.45 -35.00
C ALA A 663 53.39 23.22 -35.82
N ASP A 664 52.68 22.13 -35.58
CA ASP A 664 51.42 21.83 -36.26
C ASP A 664 50.20 22.24 -35.44
N LYS A 665 50.37 22.43 -34.13
CA LYS A 665 49.30 22.77 -33.19
C LYS A 665 49.67 23.99 -32.33
N ILE A 666 48.65 24.67 -31.80
CA ILE A 666 48.77 25.70 -30.77
C ILE A 666 48.00 25.22 -29.54
N ILE A 667 48.66 25.20 -28.38
CA ILE A 667 48.04 24.89 -27.08
C ILE A 667 47.74 26.21 -26.38
N PHE A 668 46.48 26.45 -26.06
CA PHE A 668 46.03 27.53 -25.20
C PHE A 668 45.76 26.98 -23.80
N GLN A 669 46.35 27.59 -22.79
CA GLN A 669 46.16 27.25 -21.39
C GLN A 669 45.71 28.51 -20.64
N PHE A 670 44.46 28.52 -20.20
CA PHE A 670 43.91 29.57 -19.35
C PHE A 670 44.05 29.15 -17.89
N THR A 671 44.51 30.05 -17.03
CA THR A 671 44.58 29.83 -15.58
C THR A 671 43.68 30.83 -14.87
N LEU A 672 42.77 30.33 -14.04
CA LEU A 672 41.80 31.10 -13.27
C LEU A 672 42.13 31.03 -11.78
N ASN A 673 42.07 32.18 -11.11
CA ASN A 673 42.29 32.32 -9.67
C ASN A 673 41.31 33.32 -9.07
N THR A 674 40.71 33.00 -7.93
CA THR A 674 39.89 33.97 -7.18
C THR A 674 40.75 34.94 -6.38
N THR A 675 40.17 36.07 -5.96
CA THR A 675 40.84 37.01 -5.05
C THR A 675 41.15 36.35 -3.71
N GLY A 676 42.44 36.26 -3.36
CA GLY A 676 42.87 35.72 -2.06
C GLY A 676 42.52 34.24 -1.86
N THR A 677 42.25 33.87 -0.60
CA THR A 677 41.96 32.48 -0.20
C THR A 677 40.56 32.27 0.35
N SER A 678 39.73 33.30 0.39
CA SER A 678 38.33 33.25 0.83
C SER A 678 37.39 32.85 -0.31
N ASP A 679 36.18 32.42 0.03
CA ASP A 679 35.11 32.27 -0.95
C ASP A 679 34.77 33.62 -1.56
N ILE A 680 34.55 33.66 -2.87
CA ILE A 680 34.06 34.86 -3.56
C ILE A 680 32.62 34.66 -4.01
N MET A 681 31.91 35.77 -4.24
CA MET A 681 30.52 35.78 -4.68
C MET A 681 30.39 36.51 -6.01
N ILE A 682 29.69 35.90 -6.97
CA ILE A 682 29.42 36.48 -8.29
C ILE A 682 28.05 37.13 -8.34
N TYR A 683 28.01 38.39 -8.78
CA TYR A 683 26.80 39.19 -8.96
C TYR A 683 26.63 39.54 -10.43
N SER A 684 25.38 39.66 -10.88
CA SER A 684 25.04 39.86 -12.29
C SER A 684 25.45 41.23 -12.84
N ASP A 685 25.72 42.21 -11.98
CA ASP A 685 26.14 43.56 -12.35
C ASP A 685 27.65 43.80 -12.35
N TYR A 686 28.46 42.76 -12.11
CA TYR A 686 29.90 42.84 -12.34
C TYR A 686 30.20 42.99 -13.84
N ARG A 687 31.25 43.77 -14.16
CA ARG A 687 31.60 44.19 -15.52
C ARG A 687 33.08 43.96 -15.82
N ILE A 688 33.40 43.74 -17.09
CA ILE A 688 34.74 43.80 -17.64
C ILE A 688 34.75 44.86 -18.74
N ASP A 689 35.58 45.88 -18.57
CA ASP A 689 35.89 46.84 -19.63
C ASP A 689 37.25 46.47 -20.21
N PHE A 690 37.40 46.41 -21.53
CA PHE A 690 38.68 46.10 -22.14
C PHE A 690 38.95 46.90 -23.40
N ASN A 691 40.24 47.14 -23.66
CA ASN A 691 40.77 47.78 -24.85
C ASN A 691 42.00 47.00 -25.31
N ALA A 692 42.04 46.61 -26.58
CA ALA A 692 43.16 45.94 -27.21
C ALA A 692 43.74 46.80 -28.33
N ALA A 693 45.04 46.99 -28.33
CA ALA A 693 45.80 47.66 -29.37
C ALA A 693 46.84 46.71 -29.97
N LEU A 694 46.94 46.69 -31.30
CA LEU A 694 47.98 45.99 -32.01
C LEU A 694 49.16 46.95 -32.21
N VAL A 695 50.32 46.60 -31.66
CA VAL A 695 51.58 47.31 -31.85
C VAL A 695 52.45 46.50 -32.79
N VAL A 696 52.80 47.07 -33.93
CA VAL A 696 53.67 46.44 -34.94
C VAL A 696 54.89 47.30 -35.19
N LYS A 697 56.03 46.66 -35.31
CA LYS A 697 57.26 47.26 -35.81
C LYS A 697 57.66 46.50 -37.09
N PRO A 698 57.17 46.90 -38.27
CA PRO A 698 57.55 46.26 -39.51
C PRO A 698 59.03 46.49 -39.80
N GLU A 699 59.70 45.50 -40.41
CA GLU A 699 61.03 45.64 -40.97
C GLU A 699 60.88 45.91 -42.47
N ILE A 700 60.90 47.19 -42.86
CA ILE A 700 60.71 47.59 -44.25
C ILE A 700 62.09 47.76 -44.90
N LYS A 701 62.45 46.82 -45.77
CA LYS A 701 63.61 46.94 -46.66
C LYS A 701 63.14 47.54 -47.98
N LEU A 702 63.48 48.81 -48.21
CA LEU A 702 63.28 49.47 -49.50
C LEU A 702 64.53 49.17 -50.35
N ASN A 703 64.37 48.33 -51.38
CA ASN A 703 65.41 48.10 -52.39
C ASN A 703 65.43 49.23 -53.42
#